data_AF-A0A957EMU3-F1
#
_entry.id   AF-A0A957EMU3-F1
#
_cell.length_a   1.000
_cell.length_b   1.000
_cell.length_c   1.000
_cell.angle_alpha   90.00
_cell.angle_beta   90.00
_cell.angle_gamma   90.00
#
_symmetry.space_group_name_H-M   'P 1'
#
loop_
_entity.id
_entity.type
_entity.pdbx_description
1 polymer ?
#
loop_
_entity_poly.entity_id
_entity_poly.type
_entity_poly.pdbx_seq_one_letter_code
_entity_poly.pdbx_strand_id
1 'polypeptide(L)'
;NAGGSGPLVEAIGPPRMRWVSWAGTSLFFLDAILTIIISSISASDVTMLVLPELAPYRIILAELFAFFIMVVLVAMGPKRAVPLFLMGGGAFTLFTLVALSMVGATAVANPEWAFLTEGIVKRLEANGVVEHVVRAQQDISAIGTVVFFQLFFRSMSSAMLGFSGYEVIPASGKHAARPKWKVINTALTLAAVFLIGTGMVQLYAARQWKIPATEGYSTLLIEYEIISAQTLGNGLTPEDITITEADRIEATRLYDSLPAERATGELLGEEELSADDLAQLSEEEYIDQLAYELAFARALNGATAGTAGESFLFIAGTLLSIILLLAQGGGYVGGAAVAATAARLGRLPNFFADDRIGIAVIWGISTILIPIIRQVVVVESYYAFGFVSAFVITSTTVFFVRDDALRERGIEPGSPEAKSIRFAGLRGMVASYFMLVVLVTQKTDALGAIILAGALITLFQIFYANGRLQPQTDKVVMPPLEPGTGKASYEMGVQRAYDQARQRGIVDAIEALIKAGALAKFNVGPERVRQLVCYLYNIDPTLFENKEDHHERIEEPNPALETVYQEALGQQPQILRRVEDYSHYGIFTFIHNYHINWVASEHGRDASVVQKAMLDILFPLTPHEEIWAEYLAFKPQYQPEPIWQFSRRRYLWAKDQWPNLSDRITTIWTLQDLGLVSRDLDVQTIISVADGQRRMRVKIATNPPQDGPPSQTDDLDSA
;
A
#
# COMPACT_ATOMS: atom_id res chain seq x y z
N ASN A 1 3.43 -4.06 4.24
CA ASN A 1 4.21 -3.19 3.34
C ASN A 1 3.40 -2.03 2.73
N ALA A 2 2.34 -1.54 3.40
CA ALA A 2 1.75 -0.22 3.13
C ALA A 2 1.42 0.37 4.51
N GLY A 3 1.90 1.58 4.78
CA GLY A 3 2.02 2.19 6.10
C GLY A 3 0.67 2.49 6.74
N GLY A 4 0.28 1.69 7.72
CA GLY A 4 -0.87 1.93 8.57
C GLY A 4 -0.98 0.83 9.63
N SER A 5 -1.37 1.19 10.84
CA SER A 5 -1.51 0.25 11.96
C SER A 5 -2.57 -0.82 11.67
N GLY A 6 -3.61 -0.49 10.88
CA GLY A 6 -4.66 -1.42 10.45
C GLY A 6 -4.17 -2.56 9.54
N PRO A 7 -3.62 -2.26 8.34
CA PRO A 7 -3.04 -3.27 7.45
C PRO A 7 -1.99 -4.18 8.11
N LEU A 8 -1.22 -3.64 9.06
CA LEU A 8 -0.23 -4.42 9.80
C LEU A 8 -0.90 -5.49 10.68
N VAL A 9 -1.97 -5.13 11.40
CA VAL A 9 -2.75 -6.06 12.22
C VAL A 9 -3.29 -7.22 11.38
N GLU A 10 -3.80 -6.94 10.18
CA GLU A 10 -4.30 -7.98 9.28
C GLU A 10 -3.20 -8.91 8.77
N ALA A 11 -2.02 -8.36 8.49
CA ALA A 11 -0.92 -9.11 7.90
C ALA A 11 -0.20 -10.03 8.91
N ILE A 12 0.10 -9.53 10.10
CA ILE A 12 1.00 -10.22 11.04
C ILE A 12 0.41 -10.39 12.45
N GLY A 13 -0.74 -9.76 12.71
CA GLY A 13 -1.38 -9.78 14.02
C GLY A 13 -2.17 -11.06 14.29
N PRO A 14 -2.40 -11.39 15.56
CA PRO A 14 -3.19 -12.56 15.94
C PRO A 14 -4.67 -12.36 15.56
N PRO A 15 -5.42 -13.44 15.29
CA PRO A 15 -6.83 -13.34 14.86
C PRO A 15 -7.71 -12.52 15.81
N ARG A 16 -7.43 -12.58 17.12
CA ARG A 16 -8.15 -11.83 18.16
C ARG A 16 -7.98 -10.31 18.07
N MET A 17 -6.95 -9.82 17.38
CA MET A 17 -6.71 -8.39 17.19
C MET A 17 -7.28 -7.85 15.88
N ARG A 18 -7.88 -8.67 15.00
CA ARG A 18 -8.41 -8.21 13.71
C ARG A 18 -9.43 -7.08 13.82
N TRP A 19 -10.21 -7.00 14.90
CA TRP A 19 -11.13 -5.88 15.10
C TRP A 19 -10.38 -4.54 15.29
N VAL A 20 -9.18 -4.56 15.87
CA VAL A 20 -8.32 -3.39 16.05
C VAL A 20 -7.84 -2.83 14.71
N SER A 21 -7.80 -3.65 13.66
CA SER A 21 -7.38 -3.20 12.33
C SER A 21 -8.32 -2.15 11.75
N TRP A 22 -9.61 -2.19 12.10
CA TRP A 22 -10.62 -1.22 11.69
C TRP A 22 -10.35 0.14 12.32
N ALA A 23 -10.19 0.16 13.65
CA ALA A 23 -9.82 1.37 14.39
C ALA A 23 -8.48 1.94 13.90
N GLY A 24 -7.48 1.09 13.68
CA GLY A 24 -6.17 1.52 13.18
C GLY A 24 -6.20 2.12 11.78
N THR A 25 -7.06 1.60 10.90
CA THR A 25 -7.27 2.16 9.54
C THR A 25 -7.92 3.54 9.62
N SER A 26 -8.96 3.68 10.45
CA SER A 26 -9.71 4.94 10.64
C SER A 26 -8.84 6.03 11.27
N LEU A 27 -8.09 5.71 12.32
CA LEU A 27 -7.24 6.66 13.02
C LEU A 27 -6.09 7.15 12.15
N PHE A 28 -5.51 6.29 11.32
CA PHE A 28 -4.47 6.70 10.38
C PHE A 28 -5.02 7.62 9.28
N PHE A 29 -6.24 7.38 8.79
CA PHE A 29 -6.86 8.27 7.82
C PHE A 29 -7.15 9.65 8.41
N LEU A 30 -7.59 9.71 9.67
CA LEU A 30 -7.76 10.97 10.41
C LEU A 30 -6.41 11.68 10.61
N ASP A 31 -5.38 10.93 10.99
CA ASP A 31 -4.01 11.44 11.18
C ASP A 31 -3.45 12.07 9.89
N ALA A 32 -3.68 11.45 8.74
CA ALA A 32 -3.29 12.00 7.44
C ALA A 32 -3.95 13.36 7.15
N ILE A 33 -5.26 13.50 7.44
CA ILE A 33 -6.00 14.76 7.28
C ILE A 33 -5.44 15.83 8.22
N LEU A 34 -5.23 15.49 9.50
CA LEU A 34 -4.71 16.42 10.51
C LEU A 34 -3.28 16.85 10.19
N THR A 35 -2.45 15.95 9.67
CA THR A 35 -1.08 16.25 9.20
C THR A 35 -1.08 17.34 8.13
N ILE A 36 -2.00 17.24 7.16
CA ILE A 36 -2.13 18.23 6.09
C ILE A 36 -2.55 19.59 6.65
N ILE A 37 -3.52 19.60 7.57
CA ILE A 37 -4.01 20.83 8.20
C ILE A 37 -2.89 21.51 9.00
N ILE A 38 -2.23 20.79 9.92
CA ILE A 38 -1.11 21.33 10.72
C ILE A 38 -0.04 21.86 9.80
N SER A 39 0.44 21.04 8.88
CA SER A 39 1.57 21.40 8.04
C SER A 39 1.26 22.59 7.13
N SER A 40 0.00 22.75 6.68
CA SER A 40 -0.41 23.87 5.83
C SER A 40 -0.50 25.16 6.62
N ILE A 41 -1.10 25.12 7.81
CA ILE A 41 -1.20 26.29 8.68
C ILE A 41 0.19 26.68 9.17
N SER A 42 0.99 25.73 9.67
CA SER A 42 2.36 25.98 10.11
C SER A 42 3.24 26.52 8.98
N ALA A 43 3.15 25.99 7.75
CA ALA A 43 3.90 26.53 6.61
C ALA A 43 3.47 27.96 6.27
N SER A 44 2.18 28.27 6.40
CA SER A 44 1.65 29.62 6.22
C SER A 44 2.19 30.56 7.28
N ASP A 45 2.17 30.13 8.53
CA ASP A 45 2.72 30.88 9.67
C ASP A 45 4.20 31.18 9.47
N VAL A 46 4.99 30.20 8.98
CA VAL A 46 6.43 30.44 8.76
C VAL A 46 6.65 31.38 7.58
N THR A 47 5.80 31.30 6.56
CA THR A 47 5.84 32.24 5.43
C THR A 47 5.52 33.66 5.90
N MET A 48 4.59 33.83 6.85
CA MET A 48 4.23 35.14 7.41
C MET A 48 5.34 35.75 8.27
N LEU A 49 6.22 34.94 8.87
CA LEU A 49 7.42 35.48 9.53
C LEU A 49 8.37 36.18 8.56
N VAL A 50 8.43 35.70 7.31
CA VAL A 50 9.28 36.28 6.26
C VAL A 50 8.53 37.38 5.49
N LEU A 51 7.22 37.20 5.29
CA LEU A 51 6.33 38.08 4.53
C LEU A 51 5.08 38.42 5.37
N PRO A 52 5.20 39.32 6.36
CA PRO A 52 4.10 39.64 7.29
C PRO A 52 2.88 40.26 6.61
N GLU A 53 3.05 40.86 5.43
CA GLU A 53 1.95 41.40 4.60
C GLU A 53 0.91 40.34 4.20
N LEU A 54 1.26 39.05 4.27
CA LEU A 54 0.36 37.93 3.96
C LEU A 54 -0.55 37.52 5.12
N ALA A 55 -0.45 38.17 6.29
CA ALA A 55 -1.26 37.85 7.47
C ALA A 55 -2.77 37.78 7.22
N PRO A 56 -3.41 38.73 6.48
CA PRO A 56 -4.84 38.65 6.17
C PRO A 56 -5.22 37.44 5.31
N TYR A 57 -4.25 36.85 4.61
CA TYR A 57 -4.45 35.73 3.68
C TYR A 57 -4.00 34.39 4.26
N ARG A 58 -3.72 34.31 5.57
CA ARG A 58 -3.22 33.10 6.26
C ARG A 58 -3.94 31.81 5.85
N ILE A 59 -5.27 31.81 5.91
CA ILE A 59 -6.10 30.62 5.62
C ILE A 59 -6.04 30.27 4.14
N ILE A 60 -6.11 31.27 3.25
CA ILE A 60 -6.03 31.08 1.80
C ILE A 60 -4.65 30.54 1.41
N LEU A 61 -3.59 31.01 2.07
CA LEU A 61 -2.23 30.53 1.87
C LEU A 61 -2.10 29.05 2.29
N ALA A 62 -2.71 28.67 3.42
CA ALA A 62 -2.72 27.28 3.88
C ALA A 62 -3.46 26.35 2.89
N GLU A 63 -4.62 26.77 2.38
CA GLU A 63 -5.35 26.02 1.36
C GLU A 63 -4.55 25.90 0.05
N LEU A 64 -3.88 26.98 -0.36
CA LEU A 64 -3.05 27.00 -1.57
C LEU A 64 -1.86 26.04 -1.43
N PHE A 65 -1.25 25.97 -0.25
CA PHE A 65 -0.18 25.02 0.05
C PHE A 65 -0.66 23.56 0.00
N ALA A 66 -1.78 23.25 0.65
CA ALA A 66 -2.39 21.91 0.58
C ALA A 66 -2.72 21.53 -0.88
N PHE A 67 -3.29 22.46 -1.64
CA PHE A 67 -3.60 22.27 -3.05
C PHE A 67 -2.35 22.03 -3.90
N PHE A 68 -1.30 22.83 -3.71
CA PHE A 68 -0.05 22.72 -4.45
C PHE A 68 0.57 21.33 -4.30
N ILE A 69 0.70 20.83 -3.06
CA ILE A 69 1.27 19.50 -2.82
C ILE A 69 0.38 18.41 -3.41
N MET A 70 -0.94 18.52 -3.26
CA MET A 70 -1.88 17.59 -3.89
C MET A 70 -1.69 17.51 -5.41
N VAL A 71 -1.62 18.66 -6.10
CA VAL A 71 -1.44 18.70 -7.57
C VAL A 71 -0.12 18.05 -7.98
N VAL A 72 0.98 18.36 -7.27
CA VAL A 72 2.29 17.77 -7.53
C VAL A 72 2.23 16.25 -7.38
N LEU A 73 1.59 15.74 -6.32
CA LEU A 73 1.45 14.31 -6.06
C LEU A 73 0.59 13.58 -7.10
N VAL A 74 -0.54 14.18 -7.49
CA VAL A 74 -1.44 13.62 -8.50
C VAL A 74 -0.76 13.58 -9.87
N ALA A 75 -0.05 14.66 -10.24
CA ALA A 75 0.64 14.78 -11.52
C ALA A 75 1.87 13.86 -11.62
N MET A 76 2.74 13.85 -10.61
CA MET A 76 3.96 13.02 -10.62
C MET A 76 3.69 11.55 -10.26
N GLY A 77 2.61 11.30 -9.52
CA GLY A 77 2.31 10.01 -8.91
C GLY A 77 3.17 9.72 -7.67
N PRO A 78 2.66 8.95 -6.69
CA PRO A 78 3.38 8.68 -5.44
C PRO A 78 4.81 8.15 -5.66
N LYS A 79 5.00 7.24 -6.61
CA LYS A 79 6.28 6.57 -6.89
C LYS A 79 7.44 7.52 -7.19
N ARG A 80 7.18 8.65 -7.84
CA ARG A 80 8.22 9.63 -8.21
C ARG A 80 8.40 10.70 -7.15
N ALA A 81 7.37 10.97 -6.35
CA ALA A 81 7.40 11.97 -5.31
C ALA A 81 8.11 11.48 -4.03
N VAL A 82 7.97 10.18 -3.67
CA VAL A 82 8.59 9.59 -2.46
C VAL A 82 10.10 9.88 -2.33
N PRO A 83 10.95 9.66 -3.36
CA PRO A 83 12.38 9.94 -3.23
C PRO A 83 12.70 11.42 -2.99
N LEU A 84 11.87 12.33 -3.53
CA LEU A 84 12.01 13.77 -3.34
C LEU A 84 11.76 14.14 -1.87
N PHE A 85 10.70 13.59 -1.27
CA PHE A 85 10.39 13.79 0.15
C PHE A 85 11.49 13.23 1.06
N LEU A 86 12.07 12.08 0.73
CA LEU A 86 13.17 11.48 1.50
C LEU A 86 14.45 12.32 1.44
N MET A 87 14.79 12.89 0.29
CA MET A 87 15.92 13.81 0.17
C MET A 87 15.70 15.09 1.00
N GLY A 88 14.49 15.65 0.96
CA GLY A 88 14.13 16.81 1.78
C GLY A 88 14.17 16.53 3.27
N GLY A 89 13.62 15.39 3.72
CA GLY A 89 13.67 14.95 5.10
C GLY A 89 15.10 14.73 5.61
N GLY A 90 15.97 14.10 4.80
CA GLY A 90 17.38 13.90 5.15
C GLY A 90 18.17 15.22 5.26
N ALA A 91 17.93 16.17 4.35
CA ALA A 91 18.54 17.49 4.41
C ALA A 91 18.12 18.27 5.67
N PHE A 92 16.84 18.16 6.06
CA PHE A 92 16.34 18.74 7.31
C PHE A 92 16.99 18.14 8.54
N THR A 93 17.07 16.81 8.63
CA THR A 93 17.68 16.14 9.78
C THR A 93 19.10 16.65 10.01
N LEU A 94 19.86 16.85 8.94
CA LEU A 94 21.21 17.41 9.02
C LEU A 94 21.21 18.87 9.49
N PHE A 95 20.34 19.71 8.92
CA PHE A 95 20.20 21.12 9.30
C PHE A 95 19.82 21.27 10.79
N THR A 96 18.77 20.56 11.23
CA THR A 96 18.27 20.59 12.61
C THR A 96 19.31 20.11 13.60
N LEU A 97 20.10 19.10 13.26
CA LEU A 97 21.17 18.61 14.14
C LEU A 97 22.23 19.69 14.34
N VAL A 98 22.64 20.39 13.27
CA VAL A 98 23.59 21.50 13.35
C VAL A 98 23.01 22.68 14.14
N ALA A 99 21.78 23.08 13.81
CA ALA A 99 21.11 24.22 14.44
C ALA A 99 20.84 23.98 15.94
N LEU A 100 20.34 22.81 16.32
CA LEU A 100 20.13 22.47 17.73
C LEU A 100 21.43 22.28 18.50
N SER A 101 22.48 21.75 17.87
CA SER A 101 23.79 21.67 18.52
C SER A 101 24.32 23.06 18.84
N MET A 102 24.12 24.02 17.94
CA MET A 102 24.45 25.42 18.16
C MET A 102 23.62 26.01 19.31
N VAL A 103 22.28 25.88 19.25
CA VAL A 103 21.36 26.33 20.31
C VAL A 103 21.73 25.77 21.68
N GLY A 104 21.98 24.45 21.76
CA GLY A 104 22.37 23.79 22.99
C GLY A 104 23.70 24.31 23.54
N ALA A 105 24.72 24.45 22.69
CA ALA A 105 26.02 24.96 23.10
C ALA A 105 25.96 26.41 23.60
N THR A 106 25.22 27.28 22.90
CA THR A 106 25.08 28.69 23.28
C THR A 106 24.20 28.87 24.50
N ALA A 107 23.16 28.05 24.70
CA ALA A 107 22.35 28.10 25.91
C ALA A 107 23.20 27.76 27.14
N VAL A 108 24.09 26.77 27.04
CA VAL A 108 25.06 26.46 28.10
C VAL A 108 26.01 27.64 28.35
N ALA A 109 26.53 28.25 27.28
CA ALA A 109 27.55 29.30 27.39
C ALA A 109 27.00 30.66 27.85
N ASN A 110 25.76 31.01 27.47
CA ASN A 110 25.19 32.35 27.64
C ASN A 110 23.77 32.28 28.24
N PRO A 111 23.61 31.94 29.53
CA PRO A 111 22.31 31.98 30.23
C PRO A 111 21.62 33.35 30.23
N GLU A 112 22.40 34.42 30.17
CA GLU A 112 21.95 35.80 30.30
C GLU A 112 21.05 36.27 29.16
N TRP A 113 21.08 35.61 28.00
CA TRP A 113 20.23 35.95 26.83
C TRP A 113 18.73 35.74 27.06
N ALA A 114 18.34 35.20 28.22
CA ALA A 114 16.95 35.02 28.62
C ALA A 114 16.11 36.32 28.58
N PHE A 115 16.72 37.50 28.62
CA PHE A 115 16.00 38.78 28.53
C PHE A 115 15.32 39.01 27.17
N LEU A 116 15.85 38.43 26.08
CA LEU A 116 15.28 38.56 24.74
C LEU A 116 13.95 37.81 24.60
N THR A 117 13.77 36.75 25.39
CA THR A 117 12.60 35.88 25.34
C THR A 117 11.29 36.64 25.51
N GLU A 118 11.21 37.53 26.51
CA GLU A 118 9.94 38.22 26.81
C GLU A 118 9.51 39.15 25.66
N GLY A 119 10.45 39.90 25.09
CA GLY A 119 10.16 40.79 23.96
C GLY A 119 9.83 40.03 22.67
N ILE A 120 10.50 38.90 22.40
CA ILE A 120 10.18 38.04 21.26
C ILE A 120 8.77 37.45 21.40
N VAL A 121 8.41 36.93 22.57
CA VAL A 121 7.11 36.32 22.83
C VAL A 121 5.99 37.34 22.68
N LYS A 122 6.10 38.52 23.29
CA LYS A 122 5.10 39.60 23.17
C LYS A 122 4.90 40.04 21.72
N ARG A 123 5.98 40.16 20.94
CA ARG A 123 5.90 40.46 19.51
C ARG A 123 5.16 39.37 18.73
N LEU A 124 5.34 38.09 19.08
CA LEU A 124 4.63 36.98 18.45
C LEU A 124 3.15 36.95 18.86
N GLU A 125 2.82 37.30 20.11
CA GLU A 125 1.44 37.45 20.58
C GLU A 125 0.71 38.59 19.86
N ALA A 126 1.35 39.76 19.76
CA ALA A 126 0.78 40.94 19.09
C ALA A 126 0.48 40.71 17.60
N ASN A 127 1.26 39.87 16.92
CA ASN A 127 1.04 39.51 15.52
C ASN A 127 0.03 38.35 15.34
N GLY A 128 -0.62 37.89 16.41
CA GLY A 128 -1.57 36.78 16.36
C GLY A 128 -0.92 35.42 16.05
N VAL A 129 0.40 35.30 16.23
CA VAL A 129 1.16 34.07 15.97
C VAL A 129 1.13 33.13 17.18
N VAL A 130 0.98 33.67 18.40
CA VAL A 130 0.85 32.92 19.66
C VAL A 130 -0.36 33.47 20.44
N GLU A 131 -1.32 32.60 20.79
CA GLU A 131 -2.62 33.05 21.32
C GLU A 131 -2.74 32.90 22.85
N HIS A 132 -2.01 31.94 23.46
CA HIS A 132 -2.03 31.69 24.90
C HIS A 132 -0.66 31.25 25.43
N VAL A 133 -0.05 32.08 26.28
CA VAL A 133 1.11 31.70 27.09
C VAL A 133 0.63 31.32 28.48
N VAL A 134 0.39 30.02 28.69
CA VAL A 134 0.24 29.51 30.06
C VAL A 134 1.61 29.58 30.74
N ARG A 135 1.85 30.65 31.49
CA ARG A 135 2.99 30.73 32.41
C ARG A 135 2.80 29.67 33.48
N ALA A 136 3.39 28.49 33.29
CA ALA A 136 3.51 27.43 34.29
C ALA A 136 4.48 27.82 35.43
N GLN A 137 4.45 29.09 35.88
CA GLN A 137 5.34 29.64 36.89
C GLN A 137 4.76 29.59 38.31
N GLN A 138 3.46 29.30 38.49
CA GLN A 138 2.83 29.45 39.80
C GLN A 138 2.89 28.23 40.74
N ASP A 139 3.38 27.05 40.31
CA ASP A 139 3.53 25.89 41.22
C ASP A 139 4.78 25.03 40.90
N ILE A 140 5.95 25.52 41.29
CA ILE A 140 7.26 24.93 40.93
C ILE A 140 7.59 23.65 41.71
N SER A 141 6.93 23.34 42.83
CA SER A 141 7.32 22.20 43.68
C SER A 141 6.65 20.86 43.34
N ALA A 142 5.46 20.87 42.71
CA ALA A 142 4.71 19.64 42.39
C ALA A 142 4.77 19.25 40.89
N ILE A 143 5.23 20.15 40.01
CA ILE A 143 5.06 20.06 38.55
C ILE A 143 6.39 19.78 37.81
N GLY A 144 7.52 19.63 38.50
CA GLY A 144 8.85 19.49 37.85
C GLY A 144 8.96 18.34 36.83
N THR A 145 8.33 17.20 37.07
CA THR A 145 8.35 16.05 36.15
C THR A 145 7.24 16.16 35.09
N VAL A 146 6.07 16.70 35.45
CA VAL A 146 4.91 16.83 34.56
C VAL A 146 5.14 17.92 33.51
N VAL A 147 5.66 19.10 33.89
CA VAL A 147 6.05 20.17 32.96
C VAL A 147 7.24 19.75 32.11
N PHE A 148 8.20 19.00 32.66
CA PHE A 148 9.30 18.42 31.88
C PHE A 148 8.76 17.51 30.78
N PHE A 149 7.85 16.59 31.10
CA PHE A 149 7.23 15.73 30.09
C PHE A 149 6.33 16.51 29.13
N GLN A 150 5.55 17.48 29.60
CA GLN A 150 4.71 18.32 28.74
C GLN A 150 5.52 19.10 27.71
N LEU A 151 6.62 19.72 28.14
CA LEU A 151 7.55 20.42 27.26
C LEU A 151 8.35 19.44 26.36
N PHE A 152 8.71 18.25 26.87
CA PHE A 152 9.33 17.17 26.09
C PHE A 152 8.43 16.68 24.96
N PHE A 153 7.14 16.48 25.23
CA PHE A 153 6.16 16.01 24.25
C PHE A 153 5.80 17.10 23.24
N ARG A 154 5.68 18.38 23.65
CA ARG A 154 5.51 19.53 22.74
C ARG A 154 6.73 19.72 21.82
N SER A 155 7.94 19.59 22.36
CA SER A 155 9.18 19.62 21.58
C SER A 155 9.27 18.42 20.60
N MET A 156 8.92 17.20 21.05
CA MET A 156 8.85 16.03 20.16
C MET A 156 7.84 16.20 19.03
N SER A 157 6.67 16.79 19.27
CA SER A 157 5.65 17.06 18.24
C SER A 157 6.22 17.87 17.06
N SER A 158 7.01 18.91 17.35
CA SER A 158 7.70 19.72 16.32
C SER A 158 8.76 18.91 15.54
N ALA A 159 9.49 18.02 16.23
CA ALA A 159 10.47 17.14 15.60
C ALA A 159 9.80 15.99 14.81
N MET A 160 8.61 15.56 15.21
CA MET A 160 7.81 14.49 14.59
C MET A 160 7.23 14.89 13.23
N LEU A 161 6.91 16.17 13.02
CA LEU A 161 6.53 16.69 11.70
C LEU A 161 7.63 16.48 10.65
N GLY A 162 8.91 16.57 11.06
CA GLY A 162 10.06 16.23 10.20
C GLY A 162 10.22 14.73 9.90
N PHE A 163 9.67 13.84 10.75
CA PHE A 163 9.70 12.38 10.55
C PHE A 163 8.47 11.81 9.84
N SER A 164 7.39 12.57 9.64
CA SER A 164 6.24 12.12 8.85
C SER A 164 6.64 11.62 7.44
N GLY A 165 7.69 12.22 6.85
CA GLY A 165 8.30 11.73 5.59
C GLY A 165 8.95 10.34 5.67
N TYR A 166 9.33 9.86 6.85
CA TYR A 166 9.89 8.52 7.08
C TYR A 166 8.82 7.42 7.18
N GLU A 167 7.54 7.77 7.39
CA GLU A 167 6.42 6.82 7.30
C GLU A 167 6.24 6.25 5.88
N VAL A 168 6.91 6.87 4.90
CA VAL A 168 6.88 6.52 3.48
C VAL A 168 7.88 5.39 3.13
N ILE A 169 8.79 5.02 4.03
CA ILE A 169 9.77 3.94 3.79
C ILE A 169 9.11 2.59 3.40
N PRO A 170 7.90 2.22 3.87
CA PRO A 170 7.20 1.04 3.38
C PRO A 170 6.30 1.28 2.16
N ALA A 171 5.94 2.53 1.81
CA ALA A 171 4.86 2.83 0.85
C ALA A 171 5.25 2.71 -0.64
N SER A 172 6.53 2.68 -0.99
CA SER A 172 6.99 2.53 -2.39
C SER A 172 7.02 1.06 -2.84
N GLY A 173 5.85 0.56 -3.25
CA GLY A 173 5.57 -0.84 -3.59
C GLY A 173 6.29 -1.48 -4.78
N LYS A 174 7.43 -0.98 -5.26
CA LYS A 174 8.28 -1.72 -6.25
C LYS A 174 9.80 -1.63 -6.04
N HIS A 175 10.30 -0.64 -5.28
CA HIS A 175 11.74 -0.47 -5.05
C HIS A 175 12.15 -0.35 -3.58
N ALA A 176 11.22 -0.40 -2.62
CA ALA A 176 11.56 -0.77 -1.26
C ALA A 176 11.88 -2.28 -1.24
N ALA A 177 13.04 -2.63 -1.79
CA ALA A 177 13.61 -3.96 -1.73
C ALA A 177 13.56 -4.41 -0.28
N ARG A 178 12.72 -5.43 0.00
CA ARG A 178 12.63 -6.19 1.27
C ARG A 178 13.39 -5.48 2.40
N PRO A 179 12.84 -4.44 3.07
CA PRO A 179 13.59 -3.78 4.12
C PRO A 179 13.91 -4.85 5.16
N LYS A 180 15.18 -5.26 5.22
CA LYS A 180 15.65 -6.26 6.19
C LYS A 180 15.22 -5.72 7.55
N TRP A 181 14.64 -6.52 8.44
CA TRP A 181 14.19 -6.06 9.77
C TRP A 181 15.27 -5.26 10.54
N LYS A 182 16.55 -5.51 10.23
CA LYS A 182 17.68 -4.69 10.64
C LYS A 182 17.54 -3.21 10.26
N VAL A 183 17.14 -2.87 9.03
CA VAL A 183 16.90 -1.49 8.57
C VAL A 183 15.75 -0.85 9.35
N ILE A 184 14.65 -1.57 9.60
CA ILE A 184 13.52 -1.06 10.39
C ILE A 184 13.93 -0.82 11.84
N ASN A 185 14.63 -1.77 12.46
CA ASN A 185 15.11 -1.64 13.84
C ASN A 185 16.14 -0.51 13.97
N THR A 186 17.07 -0.39 13.03
CA THR A 186 18.05 0.71 13.00
C THR A 186 17.38 2.05 12.76
N ALA A 187 16.46 2.17 11.81
CA ALA A 187 15.73 3.41 11.53
C ALA A 187 14.89 3.87 12.73
N LEU A 188 14.16 2.96 13.37
CA LEU A 188 13.38 3.27 14.58
C LEU A 188 14.26 3.67 15.75
N THR A 189 15.40 2.99 15.94
CA THR A 189 16.37 3.35 17.00
C THR A 189 17.00 4.71 16.73
N LEU A 190 17.37 5.00 15.48
CA LEU A 190 17.98 6.26 15.09
C LEU A 190 16.99 7.43 15.18
N ALA A 191 15.74 7.20 14.77
CA ALA A 191 14.64 8.15 14.95
C ALA A 191 14.35 8.40 16.44
N ALA A 192 14.33 7.37 17.28
CA ALA A 192 14.12 7.52 18.72
C ALA A 192 15.27 8.31 19.37
N VAL A 193 16.53 7.95 19.08
CA VAL A 193 17.71 8.69 19.58
C VAL A 193 17.69 10.14 19.10
N PHE A 194 17.31 10.38 17.85
CA PHE A 194 17.18 11.72 17.31
C PHE A 194 16.07 12.48 18.02
N LEU A 195 14.82 11.99 18.05
CA LEU A 195 13.67 12.67 18.66
C LEU A 195 13.89 12.97 20.14
N ILE A 196 14.41 12.00 20.89
CA ILE A 196 14.73 12.17 22.31
C ILE A 196 15.88 13.17 22.48
N GLY A 197 16.94 13.03 21.68
CA GLY A 197 18.12 13.89 21.74
C GLY A 197 17.81 15.35 21.40
N THR A 198 17.15 15.59 20.27
CA THR A 198 16.72 16.93 19.86
C THR A 198 15.75 17.53 20.85
N GLY A 199 14.81 16.71 21.37
CA GLY A 199 13.84 17.16 22.36
C GLY A 199 14.48 17.59 23.68
N MET A 200 15.47 16.84 24.16
CA MET A 200 16.23 17.18 25.37
C MET A 200 17.05 18.47 25.21
N VAL A 201 17.69 18.67 24.06
CA VAL A 201 18.50 19.87 23.80
C VAL A 201 17.61 21.12 23.73
N GLN A 202 16.48 21.03 23.02
CA GLN A 202 15.51 22.12 22.93
C GLN A 202 14.92 22.46 24.31
N LEU A 203 14.49 21.47 25.07
CA LEU A 203 14.04 21.64 26.46
C LEU A 203 15.06 22.35 27.36
N TYR A 204 16.32 21.95 27.23
CA TYR A 204 17.38 22.52 28.03
C TYR A 204 17.56 24.01 27.69
N ALA A 205 17.62 24.35 26.40
CA ALA A 205 17.71 25.73 25.94
C ALA A 205 16.50 26.56 26.37
N ALA A 206 15.29 26.02 26.20
CA ALA A 206 14.05 26.64 26.65
C ALA A 206 14.05 26.94 28.15
N ARG A 207 14.48 25.97 28.97
CA ARG A 207 14.59 26.17 30.42
C ARG A 207 15.61 27.24 30.78
N GLN A 208 16.75 27.25 30.09
CA GLN A 208 17.86 28.15 30.37
C GLN A 208 17.51 29.60 30.00
N TRP A 209 16.92 29.81 28.83
CA TRP A 209 16.49 31.11 28.35
C TRP A 209 15.07 31.52 28.80
N LYS A 210 14.48 30.75 29.73
CA LYS A 210 13.15 30.99 30.31
C LYS A 210 12.05 31.12 29.25
N ILE A 211 12.18 30.39 28.13
CA ILE A 211 11.20 30.37 27.06
C ILE A 211 9.91 29.75 27.59
N PRO A 212 8.78 30.47 27.57
CA PRO A 212 7.52 29.92 28.04
C PRO A 212 7.06 28.78 27.14
N ALA A 213 6.19 27.93 27.69
CA ALA A 213 5.56 26.85 26.95
C ALA A 213 4.48 27.41 26.00
N THR A 214 4.89 28.02 24.88
CA THR A 214 4.00 28.58 23.87
C THR A 214 3.25 27.48 23.11
N GLU A 215 2.00 27.71 22.73
CA GLU A 215 1.19 26.76 21.96
C GLU A 215 1.26 27.08 20.45
N GLY A 216 1.36 26.04 19.60
CA GLY A 216 1.19 26.15 18.15
C GLY A 216 2.36 26.75 17.37
N TYR A 217 3.24 27.51 18.03
CA TYR A 217 4.40 28.17 17.44
C TYR A 217 5.61 28.20 18.39
N SER A 218 6.79 28.00 17.81
CA SER A 218 7.81 27.11 18.40
C SER A 218 8.81 27.78 19.34
N THR A 219 9.00 27.15 20.50
CA THR A 219 10.20 27.29 21.33
C THR A 219 11.50 27.29 20.49
N LEU A 220 11.53 26.51 19.40
CA LEU A 220 12.63 26.45 18.43
C LEU A 220 12.87 27.75 17.66
N LEU A 221 11.82 28.47 17.24
CA LEU A 221 11.93 29.73 16.51
C LEU A 221 12.41 30.84 17.45
N ILE A 222 11.93 30.86 18.69
CA ILE A 222 12.43 31.79 19.73
C ILE A 222 13.93 31.51 19.96
N GLU A 223 14.32 30.23 20.06
CA GLU A 223 15.73 29.85 20.12
C GLU A 223 16.53 30.32 18.89
N TYR A 224 16.00 30.16 17.68
CA TYR A 224 16.66 30.60 16.45
C TYR A 224 16.76 32.12 16.33
N GLU A 225 15.76 32.88 16.80
CA GLU A 225 15.81 34.33 16.84
C GLU A 225 16.86 34.83 17.83
N ILE A 226 16.94 34.23 19.02
CA ILE A 226 18.00 34.53 20.00
C ILE A 226 19.38 34.29 19.37
N ILE A 227 19.60 33.14 18.72
CA ILE A 227 20.86 32.84 18.03
C ILE A 227 21.15 33.83 16.91
N SER A 228 20.13 34.17 16.12
CA SER A 228 20.28 35.04 14.96
C SER A 228 20.68 36.45 15.37
N ALA A 229 20.14 36.97 16.48
CA ALA A 229 20.46 38.30 16.98
C ALA A 229 21.80 38.32 17.72
N GLN A 230 22.08 37.30 18.53
CA GLN A 230 23.25 37.28 19.42
C GLN A 230 24.50 36.69 18.79
N THR A 231 24.40 35.49 18.21
CA THR A 231 25.57 34.74 17.72
C THR A 231 25.92 35.09 16.28
N LEU A 232 24.89 35.27 15.44
CA LEU A 232 25.06 35.52 14.00
C LEU A 232 24.77 36.99 13.61
N GLY A 233 24.31 37.78 14.56
CA GLY A 233 23.97 39.19 14.42
C GLY A 233 24.97 40.08 15.14
N ASN A 234 24.56 41.32 15.40
CA ASN A 234 25.41 42.33 16.05
C ASN A 234 25.43 42.21 17.58
N GLY A 235 24.63 41.32 18.16
CA GLY A 235 24.42 41.24 19.60
C GLY A 235 23.44 42.29 20.10
N LEU A 236 22.80 41.98 21.22
CA LEU A 236 21.92 42.92 21.95
C LEU A 236 22.18 42.81 23.44
N THR A 237 22.16 43.94 24.12
CA THR A 237 22.07 44.02 25.58
C THR A 237 20.78 44.72 25.99
N PRO A 238 20.33 44.57 27.25
CA PRO A 238 19.13 45.26 27.73
C PRO A 238 19.18 46.78 27.56
N GLU A 239 20.38 47.37 27.58
CA GLU A 239 20.60 48.80 27.42
C GLU A 239 20.33 49.31 25.99
N ASP A 240 20.33 48.42 24.99
CA ASP A 240 20.04 48.77 23.60
C ASP A 240 18.53 49.01 23.36
N ILE A 241 17.67 48.49 24.24
CA ILE A 241 16.21 48.63 24.17
C ILE A 241 15.80 49.96 24.81
N THR A 242 15.97 51.03 24.05
CA THR A 242 15.61 52.40 24.46
C THR A 242 14.31 52.84 23.79
N ILE A 243 13.31 53.22 24.58
CA ILE A 243 12.06 53.77 24.07
C ILE A 243 12.34 55.17 23.52
N THR A 244 12.08 55.38 22.23
CA THR A 244 12.21 56.69 21.60
C THR A 244 10.85 57.40 21.54
N GLU A 245 10.88 58.72 21.31
CA GLU A 245 9.65 59.49 21.11
C GLU A 245 8.86 59.00 19.89
N ALA A 246 9.55 58.51 18.85
CA ALA A 246 8.91 57.90 17.69
C ALA A 246 8.14 56.63 18.04
N ASP A 247 8.69 55.78 18.94
CA ASP A 247 8.03 54.56 19.40
C ASP A 247 6.76 54.89 20.21
N ARG A 248 6.80 55.95 21.03
CA ARG A 248 5.61 56.46 21.75
C ARG A 248 4.53 56.99 20.82
N ILE A 249 4.91 57.79 19.82
CA ILE A 249 3.96 58.36 18.84
C ILE A 249 3.27 57.24 18.04
N GLU A 250 4.02 56.24 17.59
CA GLU A 250 3.44 55.12 16.83
C GLU A 250 2.58 54.22 17.73
N ALA A 251 2.96 54.01 19.00
CA ALA A 251 2.13 53.31 19.98
C ALA A 251 0.79 54.03 20.23
N THR A 252 0.81 55.36 20.39
CA THR A 252 -0.42 56.17 20.52
C THR A 252 -1.28 56.05 19.26
N ARG A 253 -0.67 56.11 18.07
CA ARG A 253 -1.40 55.97 16.80
C ARG A 253 -2.06 54.60 16.66
N LEU A 254 -1.36 53.52 17.02
CA LEU A 254 -1.91 52.16 17.00
C LEU A 254 -3.06 52.04 18.00
N TYR A 255 -2.90 52.57 19.21
CA TYR A 255 -3.96 52.63 20.22
C TYR A 255 -5.21 53.35 19.71
N ASP A 256 -5.04 54.52 19.08
CA ASP A 256 -6.12 55.32 18.51
C ASP A 256 -6.84 54.64 17.32
N SER A 257 -6.18 53.68 16.66
CA SER A 257 -6.74 52.93 15.53
C SER A 257 -7.52 51.66 15.92
N LEU A 258 -7.28 51.11 17.13
CA LEU A 258 -7.99 49.94 17.66
C LEU A 258 -9.53 50.06 17.66
N PRO A 259 -10.15 51.21 17.98
CA PRO A 259 -11.60 51.36 17.92
C PRO A 259 -12.17 51.21 16.49
N ALA A 260 -11.42 51.64 15.47
CA ALA A 260 -11.83 51.55 14.08
C ALA A 260 -11.70 50.12 13.53
N GLU A 261 -10.66 49.39 13.93
CA GLU A 261 -10.48 47.98 13.60
C GLU A 261 -11.53 47.09 14.30
N ARG A 262 -11.84 47.34 15.58
CA ARG A 262 -12.93 46.65 16.31
C ARG A 262 -14.29 46.86 15.65
N ALA A 263 -14.62 48.09 15.25
CA ALA A 263 -15.86 48.39 14.54
C ALA A 263 -15.95 47.70 13.17
N THR A 264 -14.81 47.45 12.52
CA THR A 264 -14.74 46.76 11.23
C THR A 264 -14.85 45.23 11.39
N GLY A 265 -14.24 44.66 12.43
CA GLY A 265 -14.36 43.25 12.80
C GLY A 265 -15.78 42.84 13.23
N GLU A 266 -16.46 43.70 14.00
CA GLU A 266 -17.87 43.51 14.37
C GLU A 266 -18.81 43.52 13.14
N LEU A 267 -18.51 44.34 12.13
CA LEU A 267 -19.26 44.38 10.87
C LEU A 267 -19.01 43.15 9.97
N LEU A 268 -17.88 42.46 10.14
CA LEU A 268 -17.50 41.26 9.39
C LEU A 268 -17.86 39.95 10.11
N GLY A 269 -18.37 40.03 11.35
CA GLY A 269 -18.83 38.88 12.12
C GLY A 269 -17.69 38.02 12.69
N GLU A 270 -16.54 38.62 12.98
CA GLU A 270 -15.42 37.94 13.64
C GLU A 270 -15.69 37.88 15.17
N GLU A 271 -15.70 36.68 15.75
CA GLU A 271 -15.84 36.49 17.21
C GLU A 271 -14.60 37.01 17.95
N GLU A 272 -14.84 37.73 19.04
CA GLU A 272 -13.83 38.35 19.90
C GLU A 272 -12.75 37.36 20.35
N LEU A 273 -11.51 37.61 19.91
CA LEU A 273 -10.33 36.99 20.51
C LEU A 273 -10.00 37.72 21.82
N SER A 274 -10.02 36.96 22.91
CA SER A 274 -9.94 37.45 24.28
C SER A 274 -8.63 38.19 24.58
N ALA A 275 -8.73 39.50 24.79
CA ALA A 275 -7.67 40.32 25.37
C ALA A 275 -8.01 40.63 26.84
N ASP A 276 -8.16 39.60 27.67
CA ASP A 276 -8.59 39.74 29.08
C ASP A 276 -7.54 40.38 30.00
N ASP A 277 -6.28 40.48 29.56
CA ASP A 277 -5.20 41.14 30.33
C ASP A 277 -4.99 42.62 29.94
N LEU A 278 -5.34 43.03 28.72
CA LEU A 278 -5.12 44.39 28.21
C LEU A 278 -6.27 45.35 28.52
N ALA A 279 -7.45 44.82 28.86
CA ALA A 279 -8.63 45.63 29.19
C ALA A 279 -8.58 46.25 30.61
N GLN A 280 -7.59 45.87 31.44
CA GLN A 280 -7.44 46.34 32.82
C GLN A 280 -6.33 47.40 33.01
N LEU A 281 -5.55 47.70 31.98
CA LEU A 281 -4.46 48.68 32.02
C LEU A 281 -5.00 50.10 31.76
N SER A 282 -4.40 51.10 32.40
CA SER A 282 -4.66 52.50 32.05
C SER A 282 -4.13 52.80 30.64
N GLU A 283 -4.69 53.81 29.98
CA GLU A 283 -4.27 54.27 28.63
C GLU A 283 -2.76 54.51 28.55
N GLU A 284 -2.19 55.13 29.58
CA GLU A 284 -0.76 55.43 29.66
C GLU A 284 0.09 54.16 29.81
N GLU A 285 -0.35 53.19 30.63
CA GLU A 285 0.32 51.89 30.78
C GLU A 285 0.26 51.05 29.50
N TYR A 286 -0.85 51.10 28.77
CA TYR A 286 -0.99 50.41 27.49
C TYR A 286 -0.04 50.99 26.44
N ILE A 287 0.00 52.32 26.31
CA ILE A 287 0.89 53.02 25.37
C ILE A 287 2.36 52.77 25.73
N ASP A 288 2.72 52.81 27.02
CA ASP A 288 4.09 52.54 27.48
C ASP A 288 4.52 51.09 27.16
N GLN A 289 3.63 50.13 27.33
CA GLN A 289 3.90 48.74 27.01
C GLN A 289 4.09 48.53 25.50
N LEU A 290 3.21 49.13 24.69
CA LEU A 290 3.31 49.05 23.23
C LEU A 290 4.55 49.78 22.69
N ALA A 291 4.92 50.92 23.29
CA ALA A 291 6.13 51.65 22.95
C ALA A 291 7.41 50.85 23.28
N TYR A 292 7.40 50.09 24.39
CA TYR A 292 8.48 49.16 24.71
C TYR A 292 8.57 48.02 23.68
N GLU A 293 7.45 47.45 23.25
CA GLU A 293 7.40 46.40 22.23
C GLU A 293 7.91 46.88 20.87
N LEU A 294 7.56 48.10 20.46
CA LEU A 294 8.08 48.75 19.25
C LEU A 294 9.59 49.00 19.35
N ALA A 295 10.07 49.52 20.49
CA ALA A 295 11.49 49.74 20.73
C ALA A 295 12.29 48.43 20.70
N PHE A 296 11.73 47.36 21.28
CA PHE A 296 12.32 46.02 21.24
C PHE A 296 12.38 45.48 19.81
N ALA A 297 11.29 45.55 19.06
CA ALA A 297 11.24 45.09 17.67
C ALA A 297 12.25 45.85 16.79
N ARG A 298 12.38 47.17 17.01
CA ARG A 298 13.38 48.02 16.35
C ARG A 298 14.81 47.59 16.67
N ALA A 299 15.12 47.35 17.94
CA ALA A 299 16.44 46.90 18.38
C ALA A 299 16.77 45.51 17.81
N LEU A 300 15.81 44.59 17.84
CA LEU A 300 15.95 43.23 17.30
C LEU A 300 16.18 43.22 15.78
N ASN A 301 15.40 44.01 15.04
CA ASN A 301 15.60 44.18 13.60
C ASN A 301 16.94 44.85 13.30
N GLY A 302 17.37 45.84 14.09
CA GLY A 302 18.69 46.48 13.93
C GLY A 302 19.86 45.54 14.20
N ALA A 303 19.71 44.61 15.15
CA ALA A 303 20.75 43.62 15.47
C ALA A 303 20.90 42.53 14.42
N THR A 304 19.84 42.27 13.63
CA THR A 304 19.80 41.20 12.64
C THR A 304 19.97 41.72 11.20
N ALA A 305 19.49 42.92 10.88
CA ALA A 305 19.50 43.48 9.53
C ALA A 305 20.93 43.57 8.93
N GLY A 306 21.10 43.04 7.72
CA GLY A 306 22.36 43.03 7.00
C GLY A 306 23.42 42.06 7.55
N THR A 307 23.05 41.21 8.52
CA THR A 307 23.97 40.26 9.16
C THR A 307 23.76 38.82 8.66
N ALA A 308 24.65 37.92 9.07
CA ALA A 308 24.46 36.49 8.86
C ALA A 308 23.22 35.94 9.59
N GLY A 309 22.77 36.61 10.66
CA GLY A 309 21.56 36.29 11.41
C GLY A 309 20.27 36.42 10.60
N GLU A 310 20.11 37.50 9.84
CA GLU A 310 18.97 37.67 8.93
C GLU A 310 18.95 36.58 7.85
N SER A 311 20.11 36.32 7.23
CA SER A 311 20.24 35.23 6.25
C SER A 311 19.93 33.87 6.86
N PHE A 312 20.35 33.61 8.09
CA PHE A 312 20.07 32.39 8.82
C PHE A 312 18.57 32.22 9.11
N LEU A 313 17.89 33.25 9.63
CA LEU A 313 16.44 33.21 9.87
C LEU A 313 15.66 33.01 8.58
N PHE A 314 16.03 33.71 7.51
CA PHE A 314 15.38 33.57 6.21
C PHE A 314 15.54 32.14 5.66
N ILE A 315 16.76 31.58 5.70
CA ILE A 315 17.03 30.22 5.24
C ILE A 315 16.33 29.19 6.14
N ALA A 316 16.39 29.36 7.46
CA ALA A 316 15.76 28.46 8.42
C ALA A 316 14.23 28.45 8.26
N GLY A 317 13.59 29.62 8.16
CA GLY A 317 12.15 29.75 7.92
C GLY A 317 11.73 29.21 6.56
N THR A 318 12.47 29.53 5.49
CA THR A 318 12.17 29.00 4.15
C THR A 318 12.29 27.47 4.12
N LEU A 319 13.37 26.91 4.68
CA LEU A 319 13.55 25.47 4.78
C LEU A 319 12.42 24.85 5.60
N LEU A 320 12.12 25.38 6.79
CA LEU A 320 11.06 24.88 7.66
C LEU A 320 9.71 24.86 6.93
N SER A 321 9.37 25.92 6.20
CA SER A 321 8.16 25.98 5.36
C SER A 321 8.15 24.87 4.32
N ILE A 322 9.24 24.72 3.54
CA ILE A 322 9.37 23.66 2.54
C ILE A 322 9.20 22.28 3.20
N ILE A 323 9.78 22.05 4.37
CA ILE A 323 9.73 20.75 5.05
C ILE A 323 8.32 20.44 5.55
N LEU A 324 7.63 21.42 6.13
CA LEU A 324 6.23 21.26 6.51
C LEU A 324 5.39 20.90 5.28
N LEU A 325 5.62 21.55 4.14
CA LEU A 325 4.98 21.18 2.88
C LEU A 325 5.34 19.76 2.42
N LEU A 326 6.60 19.33 2.57
CA LEU A 326 7.02 17.97 2.25
C LEU A 326 6.42 16.92 3.21
N ALA A 327 6.17 17.26 4.48
CA ALA A 327 5.50 16.39 5.46
C ALA A 327 4.05 16.10 5.05
N GLN A 328 3.35 17.07 4.44
CA GLN A 328 2.04 16.84 3.82
C GLN A 328 2.10 15.71 2.78
N GLY A 329 3.20 15.63 2.04
CA GLY A 329 3.46 14.55 1.09
C GLY A 329 3.37 13.16 1.72
N GLY A 330 3.89 13.02 2.95
CA GLY A 330 3.77 11.80 3.76
C GLY A 330 2.31 11.49 4.11
N GLY A 331 1.57 12.47 4.63
CA GLY A 331 0.16 12.33 4.96
C GLY A 331 -0.71 11.94 3.75
N TYR A 332 -0.56 12.61 2.61
CA TYR A 332 -1.29 12.28 1.39
C TYR A 332 -1.01 10.87 0.87
N VAL A 333 0.27 10.50 0.74
CA VAL A 333 0.67 9.19 0.18
C VAL A 333 0.34 8.07 1.16
N GLY A 334 0.60 8.26 2.45
CA GLY A 334 0.28 7.30 3.50
C GLY A 334 -1.22 7.07 3.61
N GLY A 335 -2.00 8.15 3.74
CA GLY A 335 -3.46 8.07 3.89
C GLY A 335 -4.13 7.41 2.69
N ALA A 336 -3.68 7.74 1.47
CA ALA A 336 -4.18 7.11 0.26
C ALA A 336 -3.83 5.62 0.19
N ALA A 337 -2.64 5.21 0.61
CA ALA A 337 -2.24 3.80 0.65
C ALA A 337 -3.08 2.99 1.67
N VAL A 338 -3.43 3.59 2.80
CA VAL A 338 -4.34 2.97 3.79
C VAL A 338 -5.75 2.86 3.24
N ALA A 339 -6.27 3.91 2.60
CA ALA A 339 -7.57 3.88 1.95
C ALA A 339 -7.64 2.81 0.84
N ALA A 340 -6.59 2.71 0.01
CA ALA A 340 -6.48 1.68 -1.03
C ALA A 340 -6.44 0.27 -0.45
N THR A 341 -5.77 0.07 0.68
CA THR A 341 -5.74 -1.22 1.36
C THR A 341 -7.10 -1.56 1.97
N ALA A 342 -7.76 -0.60 2.60
CA ALA A 342 -9.11 -0.76 3.15
C ALA A 342 -10.15 -1.07 2.05
N ALA A 343 -10.02 -0.44 0.87
CA ALA A 343 -10.85 -0.74 -0.29
C ALA A 343 -10.63 -2.18 -0.79
N ARG A 344 -9.37 -2.64 -0.87
CA ARG A 344 -9.05 -4.03 -1.24
C ARG A 344 -9.58 -5.06 -0.23
N LEU A 345 -9.70 -4.67 1.04
CA LEU A 345 -10.32 -5.46 2.10
C LEU A 345 -11.86 -5.36 2.13
N GLY A 346 -12.48 -4.64 1.18
CA GLY A 346 -13.93 -4.47 1.09
C GLY A 346 -14.53 -3.50 2.11
N ARG A 347 -13.72 -2.70 2.81
CA ARG A 347 -14.14 -1.77 3.88
C ARG A 347 -14.45 -0.36 3.38
N LEU A 348 -13.94 -0.01 2.21
CA LEU A 348 -14.17 1.26 1.53
C LEU A 348 -14.57 1.03 0.06
N PRO A 349 -15.18 2.03 -0.59
CA PRO A 349 -15.47 1.97 -2.02
C PRO A 349 -14.27 1.63 -2.90
N ASN A 350 -14.48 0.86 -3.96
CA ASN A 350 -13.41 0.38 -4.84
C ASN A 350 -12.63 1.48 -5.55
N PHE A 351 -13.20 2.67 -5.74
CA PHE A 351 -12.47 3.80 -6.33
C PHE A 351 -11.31 4.28 -5.45
N PHE A 352 -11.33 4.02 -4.13
CA PHE A 352 -10.20 4.29 -3.26
C PHE A 352 -8.99 3.37 -3.52
N ALA A 353 -9.15 2.31 -4.33
CA ALA A 353 -8.01 1.48 -4.75
C ALA A 353 -7.03 2.23 -5.67
N ASP A 354 -7.44 3.35 -6.26
CA ASP A 354 -6.56 4.30 -6.94
C ASP A 354 -6.06 5.33 -5.93
N ASP A 355 -4.75 5.32 -5.68
CA ASP A 355 -4.07 6.24 -4.76
C ASP A 355 -4.36 7.72 -5.11
N ARG A 356 -4.57 8.05 -6.38
CA ARG A 356 -4.87 9.43 -6.81
C ARG A 356 -6.21 9.93 -6.30
N ILE A 357 -7.21 9.05 -6.31
CA ILE A 357 -8.54 9.37 -5.79
C ILE A 357 -8.47 9.49 -4.27
N GLY A 358 -7.71 8.61 -3.61
CA GLY A 358 -7.42 8.73 -2.18
C GLY A 358 -6.81 10.08 -1.80
N ILE A 359 -5.77 10.52 -2.53
CA ILE A 359 -5.12 11.83 -2.35
C ILE A 359 -6.13 12.98 -2.52
N ALA A 360 -6.94 12.95 -3.58
CA ALA A 360 -7.92 13.99 -3.86
C ALA A 360 -9.02 14.08 -2.79
N VAL A 361 -9.50 12.93 -2.28
CA VAL A 361 -10.51 12.90 -1.20
C VAL A 361 -9.93 13.45 0.11
N ILE A 362 -8.70 13.04 0.46
CA ILE A 362 -8.02 13.55 1.66
C ILE A 362 -7.86 15.08 1.54
N TRP A 363 -7.41 15.59 0.39
CA TRP A 363 -7.31 17.03 0.15
C TRP A 363 -8.66 17.72 0.30
N GLY A 364 -9.73 17.20 -0.32
CA GLY A 364 -11.05 17.81 -0.25
C GLY A 364 -11.57 17.92 1.19
N ILE A 365 -11.33 16.90 2.02
CA ILE A 365 -11.69 16.95 3.44
C ILE A 365 -10.80 17.96 4.19
N SER A 366 -9.49 17.93 3.97
CA SER A 366 -8.56 18.89 4.60
C SER A 366 -8.90 20.34 4.23
N THR A 367 -9.19 20.66 2.97
CA THR A 367 -9.58 22.01 2.53
C THR A 367 -10.87 22.48 3.20
N ILE A 368 -11.86 21.61 3.41
CA ILE A 368 -13.07 21.99 4.15
C ILE A 368 -12.76 22.25 5.63
N LEU A 369 -11.81 21.50 6.21
CA LEU A 369 -11.48 21.60 7.64
C LEU A 369 -10.47 22.70 7.97
N ILE A 370 -9.58 23.12 7.06
CA ILE A 370 -8.62 24.22 7.28
C ILE A 370 -9.29 25.51 7.78
N PRO A 371 -10.36 26.04 7.17
CA PRO A 371 -11.00 27.27 7.64
C PRO A 371 -11.78 27.09 8.97
N ILE A 372 -12.10 25.85 9.32
CA ILE A 372 -12.82 25.50 10.56
C ILE A 372 -11.83 25.35 11.72
N ILE A 373 -10.73 24.63 11.49
CA ILE A 373 -9.70 24.37 12.49
C ILE A 373 -8.57 25.38 12.30
N ARG A 374 -8.84 26.63 12.72
CA ARG A 374 -7.97 27.79 12.52
C ARG A 374 -6.70 27.77 13.39
N GLN A 375 -6.66 26.92 14.41
CA GLN A 375 -5.63 26.91 15.44
C GLN A 375 -4.76 25.66 15.35
N VAL A 376 -3.45 25.84 15.14
CA VAL A 376 -2.45 24.76 15.11
C VAL A 376 -2.48 23.92 16.39
N VAL A 377 -2.71 24.55 17.55
CA VAL A 377 -2.72 23.91 18.88
C VAL A 377 -3.76 22.80 19.01
N VAL A 378 -4.96 23.10 18.52
CA VAL A 378 -6.11 22.22 18.55
C VAL A 378 -5.81 21.02 17.65
N VAL A 379 -5.29 21.27 16.45
CA VAL A 379 -4.90 20.22 15.50
C VAL A 379 -3.72 19.39 16.03
N GLU A 380 -2.72 20.00 16.67
CA GLU A 380 -1.55 19.33 17.23
C GLU A 380 -1.95 18.29 18.28
N SER A 381 -2.88 18.68 19.16
CA SER A 381 -3.43 17.79 20.18
C SER A 381 -4.19 16.64 19.53
N TYR A 382 -4.95 16.89 18.45
CA TYR A 382 -5.65 15.86 17.69
C TYR A 382 -4.69 14.90 16.96
N TYR A 383 -3.66 15.43 16.33
CA TYR A 383 -2.64 14.67 15.62
C TYR A 383 -1.85 13.76 16.56
N ALA A 384 -1.42 14.28 17.72
CA ALA A 384 -0.68 13.49 18.71
C ALA A 384 -1.44 12.23 19.15
N PHE A 385 -2.75 12.32 19.33
CA PHE A 385 -3.59 11.17 19.66
C PHE A 385 -3.73 10.17 18.50
N GLY A 386 -3.92 10.64 17.26
CA GLY A 386 -3.98 9.79 16.07
C GLY A 386 -2.70 8.97 15.91
N PHE A 387 -1.57 9.66 15.95
CA PHE A 387 -0.24 9.07 15.88
C PHE A 387 0.07 8.09 17.02
N VAL A 388 -0.11 8.51 18.29
CA VAL A 388 0.20 7.65 19.45
C VAL A 388 -0.70 6.41 19.46
N SER A 389 -1.97 6.54 19.08
CA SER A 389 -2.88 5.40 18.96
C SER A 389 -2.42 4.42 17.88
N ALA A 390 -1.95 4.92 16.73
CA ALA A 390 -1.37 4.07 15.69
C ALA A 390 -0.11 3.33 16.17
N PHE A 391 0.73 3.99 16.98
CA PHE A 391 1.92 3.39 17.60
C PHE A 391 1.56 2.31 18.63
N VAL A 392 0.54 2.54 19.45
CA VAL A 392 0.00 1.56 20.40
C VAL A 392 -0.44 0.30 19.65
N ILE A 393 -1.25 0.44 18.60
CA ILE A 393 -1.75 -0.69 17.81
C ILE A 393 -0.59 -1.43 17.14
N THR A 394 0.33 -0.68 16.52
CA THR A 394 1.48 -1.24 15.80
C THR A 394 2.41 -2.02 16.72
N SER A 395 2.82 -1.41 17.84
CA SER A 395 3.75 -2.03 18.78
C SER A 395 3.16 -3.27 19.45
N THR A 396 1.86 -3.22 19.78
CA THR A 396 1.13 -4.38 20.32
C THR A 396 1.06 -5.52 19.31
N THR A 397 0.83 -5.19 18.04
CA THR A 397 0.79 -6.17 16.94
C THR A 397 2.14 -6.84 16.73
N VAL A 398 3.24 -6.07 16.77
CA VAL A 398 4.60 -6.61 16.65
C VAL A 398 4.97 -7.49 17.85
N PHE A 399 4.55 -7.11 19.06
CA PHE A 399 4.76 -7.93 20.25
C PHE A 399 4.05 -9.30 20.15
N PHE A 400 2.80 -9.30 19.66
CA PHE A 400 1.99 -10.51 19.47
C PHE A 400 2.05 -11.09 18.06
N VAL A 401 3.13 -10.84 17.31
CA VAL A 401 3.29 -11.36 15.94
C VAL A 401 3.10 -12.88 15.89
N ARG A 402 2.30 -13.34 14.92
CA ARG A 402 2.00 -14.77 14.76
C ARG A 402 3.24 -15.57 14.31
N ASP A 403 3.33 -16.82 14.75
CA ASP A 403 4.46 -17.69 14.46
C ASP A 403 4.53 -18.12 12.97
N ASP A 404 3.38 -18.23 12.30
CA ASP A 404 3.31 -18.51 10.86
C ASP A 404 3.82 -17.32 10.03
N ALA A 405 3.46 -16.09 10.38
CA ALA A 405 3.99 -14.88 9.74
C ALA A 405 5.53 -14.75 9.90
N LEU A 406 6.09 -15.26 11.00
CA LEU A 406 7.55 -15.36 11.18
C LEU A 406 8.16 -16.43 10.26
N ARG A 407 7.52 -17.61 10.16
CA ARG A 407 7.96 -18.70 9.29
C ARG A 407 7.94 -18.34 7.81
N GLU A 408 6.91 -17.63 7.35
CA GLU A 408 6.81 -17.08 5.98
C GLU A 408 8.01 -16.17 5.62
N ARG A 409 8.67 -15.60 6.63
CA ARG A 409 9.84 -14.72 6.48
C ARG A 409 11.17 -15.44 6.73
N GLY A 410 11.14 -16.76 6.90
CA GLY A 410 12.33 -17.57 7.18
C GLY A 410 12.86 -17.40 8.61
N ILE A 411 12.06 -16.87 9.53
CA ILE A 411 12.43 -16.69 10.94
C ILE A 411 11.82 -17.82 11.74
N GLU A 412 12.66 -18.66 12.36
CA GLU A 412 12.19 -19.75 13.21
C GLU A 412 11.56 -19.18 14.50
N PRO A 413 10.32 -19.56 14.85
CA PRO A 413 9.69 -19.13 16.10
C PRO A 413 10.54 -19.53 17.31
N GLY A 414 10.76 -18.60 18.23
CA GLY A 414 11.59 -18.83 19.42
C GLY A 414 13.10 -18.64 19.21
N SER A 415 13.56 -18.44 17.97
CA SER A 415 14.94 -18.04 17.67
C SER A 415 15.33 -16.72 18.35
N PRO A 416 16.64 -16.43 18.52
CA PRO A 416 17.11 -15.14 19.02
C PRO A 416 16.58 -13.96 18.18
N GLU A 417 16.40 -14.15 16.87
CA GLU A 417 15.85 -13.14 15.97
C GLU A 417 14.35 -12.90 16.24
N ALA A 418 13.54 -13.94 16.38
CA ALA A 418 12.13 -13.82 16.76
C ALA A 418 11.95 -13.15 18.14
N LYS A 419 12.80 -13.52 19.12
CA LYS A 419 12.81 -12.91 20.46
C LYS A 419 13.18 -11.42 20.40
N SER A 420 14.15 -11.05 19.56
CA SER A 420 14.54 -9.65 19.33
C SER A 420 13.38 -8.83 18.74
N ILE A 421 12.62 -9.38 17.79
CA ILE A 421 11.45 -8.71 17.20
C ILE A 421 10.37 -8.49 18.26
N ARG A 422 10.02 -9.53 19.02
CA ARG A 422 9.03 -9.40 20.12
C ARG A 422 9.51 -8.41 21.18
N PHE A 423 10.80 -8.41 21.50
CA PHE A 423 11.38 -7.45 22.45
C PHE A 423 11.35 -6.01 21.92
N ALA A 424 11.53 -5.79 20.61
CA ALA A 424 11.33 -4.48 19.99
C ALA A 424 9.86 -4.03 20.10
N GLY A 425 8.92 -4.94 19.84
CA GLY A 425 7.48 -4.70 20.06
C GLY A 425 7.16 -4.34 21.51
N LEU A 426 7.74 -5.06 22.48
CA LEU A 426 7.57 -4.79 23.92
C LEU A 426 8.04 -3.37 24.30
N ARG A 427 9.23 -2.97 23.85
CA ARG A 427 9.77 -1.63 24.10
C ARG A 427 8.87 -0.54 23.50
N GLY A 428 8.43 -0.73 22.26
CA GLY A 428 7.49 0.19 21.60
C GLY A 428 6.15 0.24 22.32
N MET A 429 5.66 -0.89 22.83
CA MET A 429 4.40 -0.99 23.57
C MET A 429 4.49 -0.21 24.89
N VAL A 430 5.54 -0.44 25.70
CA VAL A 430 5.73 0.30 26.96
C VAL A 430 5.80 1.80 26.72
N ALA A 431 6.57 2.24 25.73
CA ALA A 431 6.72 3.66 25.39
C ALA A 431 5.39 4.28 24.91
N SER A 432 4.71 3.63 23.96
CA SER A 432 3.45 4.14 23.38
C SER A 432 2.29 4.16 24.37
N TYR A 433 2.20 3.17 25.27
CA TYR A 433 1.19 3.18 26.33
C TYR A 433 1.46 4.28 27.37
N PHE A 434 2.72 4.52 27.72
CA PHE A 434 3.07 5.64 28.60
C PHE A 434 2.71 6.98 27.95
N MET A 435 3.03 7.16 26.66
CA MET A 435 2.64 8.35 25.90
C MET A 435 1.11 8.52 25.84
N LEU A 436 0.37 7.44 25.64
CA LEU A 436 -1.09 7.48 25.61
C LEU A 436 -1.66 7.93 26.96
N VAL A 437 -1.13 7.42 28.08
CA VAL A 437 -1.55 7.85 29.43
C VAL A 437 -1.28 9.33 29.65
N VAL A 438 -0.12 9.83 29.21
CA VAL A 438 0.20 11.25 29.29
C VAL A 438 -0.75 12.08 28.42
N LEU A 439 -1.01 11.68 27.18
CA LEU A 439 -1.94 12.41 26.31
C LEU A 439 -3.37 12.43 26.88
N VAL A 440 -3.87 11.31 27.38
CA VAL A 440 -5.21 11.23 28.01
C VAL A 440 -5.31 12.13 29.24
N THR A 441 -4.23 12.27 30.02
CA THR A 441 -4.24 13.10 31.23
C THR A 441 -3.98 14.59 30.97
N GLN A 442 -3.26 14.93 29.91
CA GLN A 442 -2.82 16.31 29.62
C GLN A 442 -3.61 16.99 28.50
N LYS A 443 -4.31 16.24 27.64
CA LYS A 443 -4.98 16.73 26.43
C LYS A 443 -6.42 16.19 26.30
N THR A 444 -7.14 16.14 27.41
CA THR A 444 -8.50 15.57 27.50
C THR A 444 -9.48 16.19 26.52
N ASP A 445 -9.37 17.48 26.23
CA ASP A 445 -10.30 18.22 25.36
C ASP A 445 -10.27 17.70 23.91
N ALA A 446 -9.11 17.17 23.49
CA ALA A 446 -8.95 16.60 22.15
C ALA A 446 -9.55 15.18 22.03
N LEU A 447 -9.66 14.46 23.15
CA LEU A 447 -10.02 13.04 23.17
C LEU A 447 -11.44 12.79 22.65
N GLY A 448 -12.39 13.65 23.04
CA GLY A 448 -13.81 13.48 22.66
C GLY A 448 -14.02 13.54 21.14
N ALA A 449 -13.45 14.54 20.48
CA ALA A 449 -13.61 14.71 19.03
C ALA A 449 -12.95 13.57 18.23
N ILE A 450 -11.80 13.07 18.68
CA ILE A 450 -11.09 11.95 18.02
C ILE A 450 -11.86 10.66 18.17
N ILE A 451 -12.37 10.37 19.37
CA ILE A 451 -13.20 9.18 19.60
C ILE A 451 -14.44 9.25 18.70
N LEU A 452 -15.10 10.41 18.63
CA LEU A 452 -16.26 10.61 17.78
C LEU A 452 -15.92 10.43 16.29
N ALA A 453 -14.89 11.10 15.79
CA ALA A 453 -14.46 11.00 14.39
C ALA A 453 -14.02 9.57 14.02
N GLY A 454 -13.19 8.95 14.87
CA GLY A 454 -12.74 7.57 14.69
C GLY A 454 -13.90 6.58 14.72
N ALA A 455 -14.88 6.78 15.61
CA ALA A 455 -16.09 5.97 15.68
C ALA A 455 -16.96 6.15 14.43
N LEU A 456 -17.16 7.38 13.95
CA LEU A 456 -17.93 7.67 12.73
C LEU A 456 -17.29 7.04 11.49
N ILE A 457 -15.97 7.18 11.32
CA ILE A 457 -15.24 6.56 10.19
C ILE A 457 -15.34 5.04 10.28
N THR A 458 -15.19 4.47 11.47
CA THR A 458 -15.29 3.01 11.67
C THR A 458 -16.71 2.51 11.42
N LEU A 459 -17.73 3.23 11.88
CA LEU A 459 -19.14 2.94 11.61
C LEU A 459 -19.44 3.03 10.11
N PHE A 460 -18.88 4.02 9.42
CA PHE A 460 -19.00 4.13 7.96
C PHE A 460 -18.37 2.93 7.25
N GLN A 461 -17.16 2.51 7.65
CA GLN A 461 -16.51 1.31 7.12
C GLN A 461 -17.35 0.05 7.38
N ILE A 462 -17.91 -0.11 8.57
CA ILE A 462 -18.79 -1.24 8.93
C ILE A 462 -20.08 -1.19 8.10
N PHE A 463 -20.69 -0.02 7.95
CA PHE A 463 -21.92 0.18 7.19
C PHE A 463 -21.73 -0.15 5.71
N TYR A 464 -20.60 0.24 5.13
CA TYR A 464 -20.23 -0.10 3.76
C TYR A 464 -19.89 -1.59 3.59
N ALA A 465 -19.10 -2.16 4.51
CA ALA A 465 -18.74 -3.58 4.51
C ALA A 465 -19.96 -4.50 4.66
N ASN A 466 -20.99 -4.06 5.39
CA ASN A 466 -22.26 -4.77 5.56
C ASN A 466 -23.23 -4.62 4.36
N GLY A 467 -22.81 -4.00 3.26
CA GLY A 467 -23.52 -4.03 1.97
C GLY A 467 -24.70 -3.07 1.82
N ARG A 468 -24.96 -2.14 2.75
CA ARG A 468 -26.13 -1.23 2.67
C ARG A 468 -25.99 -0.08 1.65
N LEU A 469 -24.76 0.24 1.25
CA LEU A 469 -24.43 1.20 0.16
C LEU A 469 -23.70 0.56 -1.00
N GLN A 470 -23.53 -0.77 -1.00
CA GLN A 470 -23.12 -1.42 -2.24
C GLN A 470 -24.26 -1.15 -3.22
N PRO A 471 -24.02 -0.46 -4.36
CA PRO A 471 -24.97 -0.54 -5.45
C PRO A 471 -25.21 -2.03 -5.62
N GLN A 472 -26.49 -2.46 -5.60
CA GLN A 472 -26.86 -3.86 -5.80
C GLN A 472 -26.02 -4.34 -6.97
N THR A 473 -24.96 -5.09 -6.69
CA THR A 473 -24.19 -5.72 -7.74
C THR A 473 -25.14 -6.79 -8.21
N ASP A 474 -25.91 -6.43 -9.24
CA ASP A 474 -26.43 -7.38 -10.21
C ASP A 474 -25.38 -8.48 -10.33
N LYS A 475 -25.81 -9.73 -10.15
CA LYS A 475 -24.98 -10.93 -10.26
C LYS A 475 -23.85 -10.63 -11.25
N VAL A 476 -22.62 -10.57 -10.77
CA VAL A 476 -21.48 -10.13 -11.59
C VAL A 476 -21.39 -11.09 -12.78
N VAL A 477 -21.96 -10.67 -13.90
CA VAL A 477 -21.96 -11.47 -15.13
C VAL A 477 -20.55 -11.34 -15.66
N MET A 478 -19.81 -12.44 -15.62
CA MET A 478 -18.51 -12.50 -16.28
C MET A 478 -18.75 -12.28 -17.77
N PRO A 479 -17.96 -11.42 -18.44
CA PRO A 479 -18.06 -11.29 -19.88
C PRO A 479 -17.84 -12.66 -20.53
N PRO A 480 -18.50 -12.97 -21.67
CA PRO A 480 -18.26 -14.21 -22.37
C PRO A 480 -16.77 -14.32 -22.73
N LEU A 481 -16.10 -15.30 -22.13
CA LEU A 481 -14.69 -15.59 -22.34
C LEU A 481 -14.58 -16.60 -23.50
N GLU A 482 -14.63 -16.11 -24.74
CA GLU A 482 -14.40 -16.97 -25.90
C GLU A 482 -12.93 -17.44 -25.95
N PRO A 483 -12.64 -18.71 -26.31
CA PRO A 483 -11.28 -19.20 -26.38
C PRO A 483 -10.37 -18.29 -27.22
N GLY A 484 -9.25 -17.86 -26.67
CA GLY A 484 -8.27 -17.03 -27.39
C GLY A 484 -8.55 -15.53 -27.41
N THR A 485 -9.58 -15.02 -26.72
CA THR A 485 -9.72 -13.57 -26.46
C THR A 485 -8.61 -13.14 -25.51
N GLY A 486 -7.45 -12.76 -26.06
CA GLY A 486 -6.32 -12.25 -25.29
C GLY A 486 -6.73 -11.06 -24.40
N LYS A 487 -6.42 -11.17 -23.10
CA LYS A 487 -6.74 -10.23 -22.00
C LYS A 487 -8.20 -9.75 -22.03
N ALA A 488 -9.05 -10.43 -21.25
CA ALA A 488 -10.40 -9.96 -21.01
C ALA A 488 -10.40 -8.49 -20.53
N SER A 489 -11.20 -7.67 -21.21
CA SER A 489 -11.48 -6.30 -20.82
C SER A 489 -12.48 -6.35 -19.68
N TYR A 490 -12.06 -5.95 -18.48
CA TYR A 490 -12.95 -5.85 -17.32
C TYR A 490 -13.45 -4.43 -17.19
N GLU A 491 -14.77 -4.27 -17.13
CA GLU A 491 -15.40 -2.97 -16.85
C GLU A 491 -15.24 -2.61 -15.37
N MET A 492 -15.15 -3.63 -14.50
CA MET A 492 -15.07 -3.48 -13.05
C MET A 492 -13.97 -4.36 -12.44
N GLY A 493 -13.31 -3.84 -11.40
CA GLY A 493 -12.30 -4.59 -10.64
C GLY A 493 -12.85 -5.88 -10.00
N VAL A 494 -14.15 -5.94 -9.73
CA VAL A 494 -14.81 -7.15 -9.21
C VAL A 494 -14.84 -8.27 -10.25
N GLN A 495 -15.15 -7.97 -11.52
CA GLN A 495 -15.09 -8.97 -12.60
C GLN A 495 -13.68 -9.54 -12.75
N ARG A 496 -12.65 -8.70 -12.61
CA ARG A 496 -11.25 -9.14 -12.60
C ARG A 496 -10.95 -10.07 -11.41
N ALA A 497 -11.46 -9.77 -10.21
CA ALA A 497 -11.24 -10.61 -9.03
C ALA A 497 -11.91 -11.98 -9.17
N TYR A 498 -13.15 -12.02 -9.69
CA TYR A 498 -13.87 -13.25 -9.99
C TYR A 498 -13.12 -14.09 -11.05
N ASP A 499 -12.61 -13.45 -12.11
CA ASP A 499 -11.84 -14.17 -13.12
C ASP A 499 -10.49 -14.66 -12.58
N GLN A 500 -9.82 -13.89 -11.71
CA GLN A 500 -8.58 -14.35 -11.05
C GLN A 500 -8.82 -15.58 -10.16
N ALA A 501 -9.91 -15.61 -9.39
CA ALA A 501 -10.29 -16.78 -8.59
C ALA A 501 -10.58 -18.00 -9.49
N ARG A 502 -11.31 -17.79 -10.60
CA ARG A 502 -11.55 -18.84 -11.61
C ARG A 502 -10.24 -19.36 -12.20
N GLN A 503 -9.34 -18.47 -12.65
CA GLN A 503 -8.06 -18.83 -13.24
C GLN A 503 -7.22 -19.67 -12.28
N ARG A 504 -7.12 -19.26 -11.00
CA ARG A 504 -6.41 -20.04 -9.98
C ARG A 504 -7.01 -21.43 -9.77
N GLY A 505 -8.35 -21.53 -9.71
CA GLY A 505 -9.04 -22.81 -9.58
C GLY A 505 -8.77 -23.76 -10.77
N ILE A 506 -8.75 -23.23 -12.00
CA ILE A 506 -8.42 -24.03 -13.19
C ILE A 506 -6.94 -24.43 -13.21
N VAL A 507 -6.03 -23.54 -12.81
CA VAL A 507 -4.60 -23.87 -12.71
C VAL A 507 -4.40 -25.02 -11.71
N ASP A 508 -5.01 -24.95 -10.53
CA ASP A 508 -4.94 -26.03 -9.54
C ASP A 508 -5.58 -27.33 -10.04
N ALA A 509 -6.68 -27.24 -10.80
CA ALA A 509 -7.30 -28.39 -11.44
C ALA A 509 -6.33 -29.09 -12.42
N ILE A 510 -5.61 -28.33 -13.25
CA ILE A 510 -4.63 -28.89 -14.20
C ILE A 510 -3.46 -29.53 -13.46
N GLU A 511 -2.88 -28.83 -12.47
CA GLU A 511 -1.75 -29.37 -11.70
C GLU A 511 -2.14 -30.64 -10.95
N ALA A 512 -3.38 -30.73 -10.43
CA ALA A 512 -3.92 -31.95 -9.85
C ALA A 512 -4.01 -33.09 -10.88
N LEU A 513 -4.47 -32.82 -12.11
CA LEU A 513 -4.53 -33.80 -13.20
C LEU A 513 -3.13 -34.25 -13.67
N ILE A 514 -2.16 -33.34 -13.72
CA ILE A 514 -0.75 -33.66 -14.04
C ILE A 514 -0.16 -34.55 -12.95
N LYS A 515 -0.31 -34.15 -11.67
CA LYS A 515 0.21 -34.90 -10.52
C LYS A 515 -0.43 -36.28 -10.37
N ALA A 516 -1.71 -36.41 -10.70
CA ALA A 516 -2.43 -37.68 -10.72
C ALA A 516 -2.06 -38.57 -11.92
N GLY A 517 -1.26 -38.09 -12.88
CA GLY A 517 -0.89 -38.83 -14.08
C GLY A 517 -2.02 -38.98 -15.11
N ALA A 518 -3.18 -38.35 -14.91
CA ALA A 518 -4.34 -38.49 -15.77
C ALA A 518 -4.10 -37.99 -17.21
N LEU A 519 -3.16 -37.05 -17.38
CA LEU A 519 -2.79 -36.47 -18.67
C LEU A 519 -1.66 -37.25 -19.38
N ALA A 520 -1.02 -38.21 -18.71
CA ALA A 520 0.09 -38.99 -19.28
C ALA A 520 -0.34 -39.82 -20.49
N LYS A 521 -1.62 -40.25 -20.56
CA LYS A 521 -2.17 -41.02 -21.68
C LYS A 521 -2.04 -40.32 -23.04
N PHE A 522 -1.84 -39.01 -23.06
CA PHE A 522 -1.71 -38.23 -24.29
C PHE A 522 -0.28 -38.20 -24.86
N ASN A 523 0.74 -38.71 -24.15
CA ASN A 523 2.16 -38.64 -24.59
C ASN A 523 2.57 -37.23 -25.07
N VAL A 524 2.09 -36.19 -24.38
CA VAL A 524 2.46 -34.79 -24.62
C VAL A 524 3.01 -34.22 -23.32
N GLY A 525 4.14 -33.52 -23.38
CA GLY A 525 4.73 -32.89 -22.19
C GLY A 525 3.79 -31.88 -21.51
N PRO A 526 3.90 -31.71 -20.17
CA PRO A 526 2.96 -30.91 -19.37
C PRO A 526 2.86 -29.46 -19.83
N GLU A 527 3.97 -28.85 -20.29
CA GLU A 527 3.99 -27.47 -20.81
C GLU A 527 3.01 -27.23 -21.95
N ARG A 528 2.84 -28.20 -22.86
CA ARG A 528 1.92 -28.04 -23.99
C ARG A 528 0.47 -28.21 -23.58
N VAL A 529 0.22 -29.03 -22.57
CA VAL A 529 -1.12 -29.12 -21.96
C VAL A 529 -1.45 -27.80 -21.28
N ARG A 530 -0.52 -27.22 -20.51
CA ARG A 530 -0.66 -25.89 -19.91
C ARG A 530 -0.98 -24.83 -20.97
N GLN A 531 -0.22 -24.78 -22.07
CA GLN A 531 -0.48 -23.85 -23.18
C GLN A 531 -1.86 -24.01 -23.82
N LEU A 532 -2.30 -25.25 -24.08
CA LEU A 532 -3.63 -25.53 -24.61
C LEU A 532 -4.71 -25.01 -23.65
N VAL A 533 -4.59 -25.32 -22.36
CA VAL A 533 -5.60 -24.95 -21.38
C VAL A 533 -5.60 -23.43 -21.13
N CYS A 534 -4.44 -22.77 -21.17
CA CYS A 534 -4.35 -21.31 -21.17
C CYS A 534 -5.17 -20.69 -22.30
N TYR A 535 -5.10 -21.27 -23.50
CA TYR A 535 -5.87 -20.80 -24.65
C TYR A 535 -7.38 -21.08 -24.48
N LEU A 536 -7.75 -22.30 -24.10
CA LEU A 536 -9.15 -22.72 -24.00
C LEU A 536 -9.94 -21.99 -22.90
N TYR A 537 -9.25 -21.57 -21.84
CA TYR A 537 -9.87 -20.97 -20.66
C TYR A 537 -9.38 -19.53 -20.40
N ASN A 538 -8.65 -18.93 -21.33
CA ASN A 538 -8.10 -17.57 -21.22
C ASN A 538 -7.35 -17.33 -19.89
N ILE A 539 -6.43 -18.23 -19.56
CA ILE A 539 -5.63 -18.16 -18.32
C ILE A 539 -4.35 -17.37 -18.61
N ASP A 540 -3.94 -16.52 -17.67
CA ASP A 540 -2.64 -15.86 -17.71
C ASP A 540 -1.51 -16.90 -17.52
N PRO A 541 -0.62 -17.11 -18.52
CA PRO A 541 0.45 -18.10 -18.44
C PRO A 541 1.40 -17.91 -17.26
N THR A 542 1.56 -16.66 -16.79
CA THR A 542 2.44 -16.34 -15.65
C THR A 542 1.98 -16.98 -14.33
N LEU A 543 0.72 -17.43 -14.24
CA LEU A 543 0.22 -18.16 -13.08
C LEU A 543 0.86 -19.54 -12.90
N PHE A 544 1.40 -20.14 -13.96
CA PHE A 544 2.15 -21.39 -13.88
C PHE A 544 3.61 -21.16 -13.45
N GLU A 545 4.23 -20.07 -13.88
CA GLU A 545 5.63 -19.73 -13.54
C GLU A 545 5.80 -19.40 -12.04
N ASN A 546 4.79 -18.76 -11.42
CA ASN A 546 4.85 -18.37 -10.01
C ASN A 546 4.61 -19.52 -9.01
N LYS A 547 4.32 -20.73 -9.49
CA LYS A 547 3.97 -21.89 -8.63
C LYS A 547 5.11 -22.89 -8.40
N GLU A 548 6.25 -22.77 -9.08
CA GLU A 548 7.39 -23.67 -8.83
C GLU A 548 7.97 -23.54 -7.40
N ASP A 549 7.66 -22.45 -6.66
CA ASP A 549 8.18 -22.19 -5.31
C ASP A 549 7.16 -22.32 -4.15
N HIS A 550 5.87 -22.60 -4.40
CA HIS A 550 4.82 -22.55 -3.36
C HIS A 550 3.80 -23.70 -3.47
N HIS A 551 3.93 -24.71 -2.61
CA HIS A 551 3.04 -25.87 -2.55
C HIS A 551 1.74 -25.67 -1.75
N GLU A 552 1.44 -24.47 -1.24
CA GLU A 552 0.28 -24.26 -0.35
C GLU A 552 -0.78 -23.33 -0.95
N ARG A 553 -2.02 -23.82 -0.96
CA ARG A 553 -3.22 -23.10 -1.39
C ARG A 553 -3.41 -21.85 -0.53
N ILE A 554 -3.67 -20.72 -1.18
CA ILE A 554 -4.11 -19.48 -0.53
C ILE A 554 -5.64 -19.44 -0.62
N GLU A 555 -6.33 -19.33 0.51
CA GLU A 555 -7.80 -19.16 0.54
C GLU A 555 -8.21 -17.81 -0.06
N GLU A 556 -9.31 -17.78 -0.82
CA GLU A 556 -9.78 -16.53 -1.41
C GLU A 556 -10.36 -15.60 -0.33
N PRO A 557 -10.17 -14.28 -0.43
CA PRO A 557 -10.50 -13.32 0.64
C PRO A 557 -12.00 -13.14 0.87
N ASN A 558 -12.85 -13.72 0.02
CA ASN A 558 -14.30 -13.59 0.07
C ASN A 558 -14.97 -14.95 -0.21
N PRO A 559 -15.97 -15.39 0.57
CA PRO A 559 -16.73 -16.61 0.32
C PRO A 559 -17.29 -16.75 -1.11
N ALA A 560 -17.68 -15.65 -1.74
CA ALA A 560 -18.18 -15.66 -3.12
C ALA A 560 -17.06 -15.97 -4.14
N LEU A 561 -15.85 -15.43 -3.92
CA LEU A 561 -14.68 -15.77 -4.73
C LEU A 561 -14.23 -17.21 -4.48
N GLU A 562 -14.30 -17.66 -3.24
CA GLU A 562 -14.01 -19.04 -2.87
C GLU A 562 -14.97 -20.02 -3.57
N THR A 563 -16.26 -19.66 -3.67
CA THR A 563 -17.24 -20.47 -4.41
C THR A 563 -16.85 -20.59 -5.89
N VAL A 564 -16.49 -19.47 -6.54
CA VAL A 564 -16.03 -19.46 -7.94
C VAL A 564 -14.75 -20.27 -8.12
N TYR A 565 -13.82 -20.19 -7.17
CA TYR A 565 -12.62 -21.01 -7.17
C TYR A 565 -12.95 -22.51 -7.07
N GLN A 566 -13.84 -22.91 -6.16
CA GLN A 566 -14.24 -24.32 -6.00
C GLN A 566 -15.00 -24.84 -7.22
N GLU A 567 -15.89 -24.04 -7.81
CA GLU A 567 -16.57 -24.38 -9.06
C GLU A 567 -15.57 -24.59 -10.20
N ALA A 568 -14.57 -23.71 -10.32
CA ALA A 568 -13.50 -23.82 -11.30
C ALA A 568 -12.60 -25.04 -11.07
N LEU A 569 -12.26 -25.33 -9.81
CA LEU A 569 -11.50 -26.52 -9.42
C LEU A 569 -12.28 -27.81 -9.74
N GLY A 570 -13.60 -27.80 -9.57
CA GLY A 570 -14.49 -28.91 -9.90
C GLY A 570 -14.58 -29.23 -11.39
N GLN A 571 -14.06 -28.37 -12.29
CA GLN A 571 -14.08 -28.59 -13.74
C GLN A 571 -13.02 -29.59 -14.24
N GLN A 572 -12.27 -30.26 -13.36
CA GLN A 572 -11.27 -31.27 -13.72
C GLN A 572 -11.77 -32.28 -14.80
N PRO A 573 -12.97 -32.89 -14.70
CA PRO A 573 -13.43 -33.85 -15.71
C PRO A 573 -13.64 -33.21 -17.08
N GLN A 574 -14.14 -31.97 -17.10
CA GLN A 574 -14.40 -31.23 -18.33
C GLN A 574 -13.11 -30.80 -19.02
N ILE A 575 -12.12 -30.34 -18.23
CA ILE A 575 -10.79 -29.98 -18.74
C ILE A 575 -10.13 -31.22 -19.37
N LEU A 576 -10.15 -32.35 -18.67
CA LEU A 576 -9.59 -33.61 -19.17
C LEU A 576 -10.24 -34.04 -20.49
N ARG A 577 -11.58 -34.00 -20.57
CA ARG A 577 -12.31 -34.36 -21.80
C ARG A 577 -11.97 -33.43 -22.97
N ARG A 578 -11.89 -32.12 -22.75
CA ARG A 578 -11.50 -31.18 -23.82
C ARG A 578 -10.09 -31.43 -24.33
N VAL A 579 -9.14 -31.74 -23.45
CA VAL A 579 -7.77 -32.10 -23.85
C VAL A 579 -7.78 -33.41 -24.68
N GLU A 580 -8.63 -34.36 -24.30
CA GLU A 580 -8.83 -35.61 -25.02
C GLU A 580 -9.38 -35.39 -26.43
N ASP A 581 -10.42 -34.57 -26.58
CA ASP A 581 -11.03 -34.25 -27.88
C ASP A 581 -9.98 -33.64 -28.85
N TYR A 582 -9.14 -32.71 -28.38
CA TYR A 582 -8.07 -32.14 -29.20
C TYR A 582 -6.90 -33.10 -29.45
N SER A 583 -6.73 -34.11 -28.60
CA SER A 583 -5.79 -35.19 -28.84
C SER A 583 -6.32 -36.11 -29.96
N HIS A 584 -7.60 -36.46 -29.90
CA HIS A 584 -8.30 -37.25 -30.92
C HIS A 584 -8.25 -36.54 -32.27
N TYR A 585 -8.51 -35.23 -32.28
CA TYR A 585 -8.43 -34.39 -33.47
C TYR A 585 -7.12 -34.55 -34.24
N GLY A 586 -5.97 -34.55 -33.54
CA GLY A 586 -4.66 -34.71 -34.16
C GLY A 586 -4.48 -36.07 -34.84
N ILE A 587 -4.91 -37.14 -34.18
CA ILE A 587 -4.82 -38.50 -34.71
C ILE A 587 -5.80 -38.72 -35.86
N PHE A 588 -7.04 -38.25 -35.73
CA PHE A 588 -8.04 -38.32 -36.79
C PHE A 588 -7.59 -37.57 -38.03
N THR A 589 -6.93 -36.42 -37.88
CA THR A 589 -6.34 -35.68 -39.01
C THR A 589 -5.27 -36.52 -39.73
N PHE A 590 -4.46 -37.29 -38.99
CA PHE A 590 -3.49 -38.21 -39.59
C PHE A 590 -4.18 -39.33 -40.37
N ILE A 591 -5.16 -40.01 -39.76
CA ILE A 591 -5.91 -41.10 -40.41
C ILE A 591 -6.60 -40.58 -41.67
N HIS A 592 -7.32 -39.46 -41.55
CA HIS A 592 -8.03 -38.83 -42.67
C HIS A 592 -7.09 -38.55 -43.86
N ASN A 593 -5.91 -37.99 -43.59
CA ASN A 593 -4.98 -37.60 -44.65
C ASN A 593 -4.19 -38.77 -45.27
N TYR A 594 -3.93 -39.85 -44.52
CA TYR A 594 -2.97 -40.89 -44.95
C TYR A 594 -3.58 -42.26 -45.21
N HIS A 595 -4.79 -42.58 -44.72
CA HIS A 595 -5.38 -43.93 -44.85
C HIS A 595 -5.38 -44.45 -46.31
N ILE A 596 -5.55 -43.56 -47.29
CA ILE A 596 -5.62 -43.91 -48.72
C ILE A 596 -4.38 -44.65 -49.22
N ASN A 597 -3.21 -44.43 -48.61
CA ASN A 597 -1.95 -45.07 -49.01
C ASN A 597 -1.96 -46.59 -48.79
N TRP A 598 -2.92 -47.12 -48.04
CA TRP A 598 -3.00 -48.55 -47.71
C TRP A 598 -4.31 -49.21 -48.18
N VAL A 599 -5.12 -48.49 -48.95
CA VAL A 599 -6.36 -48.99 -49.55
C VAL A 599 -6.02 -49.83 -50.78
N ALA A 600 -6.65 -51.01 -50.87
CA ALA A 600 -6.51 -51.93 -51.99
C ALA A 600 -7.89 -52.52 -52.34
N SER A 601 -8.73 -51.71 -52.99
CA SER A 601 -10.12 -52.07 -53.28
C SER A 601 -10.26 -53.32 -54.14
N GLU A 602 -9.30 -53.58 -55.04
CA GLU A 602 -9.24 -54.79 -55.89
C GLU A 602 -9.05 -56.08 -55.08
N HIS A 603 -8.57 -55.98 -53.84
CA HIS A 603 -8.34 -57.10 -52.92
C HIS A 603 -9.33 -57.13 -51.75
N GLY A 604 -10.41 -56.31 -51.79
CA GLY A 604 -11.44 -56.27 -50.75
C GLY A 604 -11.09 -55.39 -49.54
N ARG A 605 -9.99 -54.63 -49.60
CA ARG A 605 -9.57 -53.71 -48.54
C ARG A 605 -9.95 -52.28 -48.88
N ASP A 606 -11.14 -51.88 -48.46
CA ASP A 606 -11.64 -50.53 -48.66
C ASP A 606 -11.12 -49.53 -47.61
N ALA A 607 -11.48 -48.24 -47.77
CA ALA A 607 -11.07 -47.19 -46.86
C ALA A 607 -11.54 -47.42 -45.42
N SER A 608 -12.73 -48.00 -45.22
CA SER A 608 -13.30 -48.27 -43.90
C SER A 608 -12.48 -49.33 -43.15
N VAL A 609 -12.08 -50.41 -43.83
CA VAL A 609 -11.23 -51.46 -43.24
C VAL A 609 -9.90 -50.89 -42.75
N VAL A 610 -9.24 -50.06 -43.57
CA VAL A 610 -7.96 -49.43 -43.20
C VAL A 610 -8.14 -48.44 -42.04
N GLN A 611 -9.17 -47.61 -42.07
CA GLN A 611 -9.43 -46.62 -41.02
C GLN A 611 -9.73 -47.29 -39.67
N LYS A 612 -10.55 -48.34 -39.65
CA LYS A 612 -10.84 -49.13 -38.44
C LYS A 612 -9.57 -49.73 -37.85
N ALA A 613 -8.73 -50.35 -38.69
CA ALA A 613 -7.45 -50.89 -38.26
C ALA A 613 -6.49 -49.80 -37.71
N MET A 614 -6.48 -48.61 -38.30
CA MET A 614 -5.71 -47.48 -37.79
C MET A 614 -6.20 -47.03 -36.41
N LEU A 615 -7.52 -46.99 -36.19
CA LEU A 615 -8.09 -46.59 -34.90
C LEU A 615 -7.79 -47.60 -33.79
N ASP A 616 -7.93 -48.90 -34.06
CA ASP A 616 -7.64 -49.96 -33.07
C ASP A 616 -6.22 -49.88 -32.51
N ILE A 617 -5.27 -49.49 -33.37
CA ILE A 617 -3.87 -49.37 -33.00
C ILE A 617 -3.57 -48.06 -32.29
N LEU A 618 -4.14 -46.95 -32.78
CA LEU A 618 -3.81 -45.62 -32.30
C LEU A 618 -4.62 -45.24 -31.04
N PHE A 619 -5.73 -45.94 -30.76
CA PHE A 619 -6.60 -45.75 -29.59
C PHE A 619 -6.87 -47.04 -28.81
N PRO A 620 -5.83 -47.73 -28.31
CA PRO A 620 -6.00 -49.04 -27.68
C PRO A 620 -6.64 -49.02 -26.29
N LEU A 621 -6.84 -47.84 -25.71
CA LEU A 621 -7.49 -47.64 -24.40
C LEU A 621 -8.94 -47.17 -24.54
N THR A 622 -9.38 -46.84 -25.75
CA THR A 622 -10.74 -46.36 -26.01
C THR A 622 -11.50 -47.47 -26.74
N PRO A 623 -12.73 -47.81 -26.31
CA PRO A 623 -13.54 -48.81 -26.99
C PRO A 623 -13.70 -48.50 -28.49
N HIS A 624 -13.55 -49.51 -29.35
CA HIS A 624 -13.61 -49.35 -30.80
C HIS A 624 -14.89 -48.64 -31.26
N GLU A 625 -16.04 -49.04 -30.72
CA GLU A 625 -17.34 -48.47 -31.12
C GLU A 625 -17.44 -46.97 -30.81
N GLU A 626 -16.89 -46.54 -29.67
CA GLU A 626 -16.86 -45.14 -29.27
C GLU A 626 -15.97 -44.33 -30.21
N ILE A 627 -14.73 -44.78 -30.43
CA ILE A 627 -13.79 -44.03 -31.26
C ILE A 627 -14.16 -44.06 -32.74
N TRP A 628 -14.80 -45.14 -33.22
CA TRP A 628 -15.31 -45.22 -34.58
C TRP A 628 -16.45 -44.23 -34.80
N ALA A 629 -17.39 -44.11 -33.86
CA ALA A 629 -18.45 -43.12 -33.92
C ALA A 629 -17.91 -41.68 -33.90
N GLU A 630 -16.91 -41.41 -33.05
CA GLU A 630 -16.24 -40.10 -33.01
C GLU A 630 -15.51 -39.79 -34.33
N TYR A 631 -14.83 -40.76 -34.93
CA TYR A 631 -14.15 -40.60 -36.21
C TYR A 631 -15.14 -40.38 -37.37
N LEU A 632 -16.30 -41.05 -37.37
CA LEU A 632 -17.33 -40.79 -38.38
C LEU A 632 -17.92 -39.37 -38.27
N ALA A 633 -18.00 -38.82 -37.06
CA ALA A 633 -18.42 -37.44 -36.83
C ALA A 633 -17.32 -36.40 -37.13
N PHE A 634 -16.06 -36.83 -37.24
CA PHE A 634 -14.92 -35.96 -37.46
C PHE A 634 -14.99 -35.27 -38.84
N LYS A 635 -14.75 -33.95 -38.84
CA LYS A 635 -14.55 -33.16 -40.04
C LYS A 635 -13.26 -32.35 -39.88
N PRO A 636 -12.32 -32.43 -40.83
CA PRO A 636 -11.12 -31.62 -40.78
C PRO A 636 -11.49 -30.13 -40.91
N GLN A 637 -11.05 -29.34 -39.95
CA GLN A 637 -11.28 -27.90 -39.91
C GLN A 637 -9.97 -27.17 -39.61
N TYR A 638 -9.90 -25.89 -39.95
CA TYR A 638 -8.75 -25.10 -39.54
C TYR A 638 -8.83 -24.82 -38.03
N GLN A 639 -7.83 -25.26 -37.28
CA GLN A 639 -7.73 -25.01 -35.84
C GLN A 639 -6.80 -23.83 -35.57
N PRO A 640 -7.10 -22.99 -34.57
CA PRO A 640 -6.18 -21.95 -34.10
C PRO A 640 -4.80 -22.51 -33.76
N GLU A 641 -3.75 -21.71 -33.99
CA GLU A 641 -2.35 -22.14 -33.81
C GLU A 641 -2.05 -22.77 -32.43
N PRO A 642 -2.53 -22.25 -31.29
CA PRO A 642 -2.30 -22.88 -29.98
C PRO A 642 -2.92 -24.29 -29.85
N ILE A 643 -4.11 -24.49 -30.42
CA ILE A 643 -4.77 -25.81 -30.48
C ILE A 643 -3.99 -26.73 -31.41
N TRP A 644 -3.63 -26.23 -32.59
CA TRP A 644 -2.89 -27.01 -33.58
C TRP A 644 -1.51 -27.44 -33.07
N GLN A 645 -0.78 -26.62 -32.32
CA GLN A 645 0.51 -27.00 -31.73
C GLN A 645 0.41 -28.19 -30.78
N PHE A 646 -0.72 -28.35 -30.09
CA PHE A 646 -1.03 -29.53 -29.28
C PHE A 646 -1.41 -30.72 -30.18
N SER A 647 -2.45 -30.57 -31.02
CA SER A 647 -2.94 -31.64 -31.89
C SER A 647 -1.88 -32.16 -32.87
N ARG A 648 -0.99 -31.29 -33.36
CA ARG A 648 0.13 -31.65 -34.24
C ARG A 648 1.10 -32.63 -33.57
N ARG A 649 1.26 -32.59 -32.25
CA ARG A 649 2.11 -33.58 -31.56
C ARG A 649 1.47 -34.95 -31.53
N ARG A 650 0.16 -35.02 -31.34
CA ARG A 650 -0.58 -36.28 -31.45
C ARG A 650 -0.61 -36.80 -32.89
N TYR A 651 -0.73 -35.90 -33.87
CA TYR A 651 -0.55 -36.22 -35.28
C TYR A 651 0.84 -36.79 -35.58
N LEU A 652 1.92 -36.14 -35.11
CA LEU A 652 3.29 -36.60 -35.33
C LEU A 652 3.55 -37.93 -34.62
N TRP A 653 3.04 -38.08 -33.39
CA TRP A 653 3.09 -39.35 -32.68
C TRP A 653 2.40 -40.46 -33.48
N ALA A 654 1.19 -40.23 -34.00
CA ALA A 654 0.50 -41.20 -34.86
C ALA A 654 1.29 -41.49 -36.14
N LYS A 655 1.88 -40.46 -36.75
CA LYS A 655 2.76 -40.59 -37.92
C LYS A 655 4.04 -41.36 -37.62
N ASP A 656 4.57 -41.32 -36.40
CA ASP A 656 5.77 -42.07 -36.02
C ASP A 656 5.41 -43.51 -35.61
N GLN A 657 4.28 -43.72 -34.95
CA GLN A 657 3.82 -45.04 -34.52
C GLN A 657 3.30 -45.89 -35.68
N TRP A 658 2.51 -45.29 -36.58
CA TRP A 658 1.84 -46.04 -37.64
C TRP A 658 2.81 -46.72 -38.61
N PRO A 659 3.83 -46.08 -39.22
CA PRO A 659 4.78 -46.74 -40.13
C PRO A 659 5.51 -47.93 -39.50
N ASN A 660 5.94 -47.78 -38.23
CA ASN A 660 6.65 -48.83 -37.50
C ASN A 660 5.78 -50.09 -37.28
N LEU A 661 4.47 -49.92 -37.19
CA LEU A 661 3.51 -51.01 -37.02
C LEU A 661 2.91 -51.45 -38.36
N SER A 662 2.76 -50.51 -39.30
CA SER A 662 2.15 -50.73 -40.60
C SER A 662 3.01 -51.63 -41.45
N ASP A 663 4.35 -51.52 -41.43
CA ASP A 663 5.22 -52.40 -42.24
C ASP A 663 4.93 -53.89 -42.01
N ARG A 664 4.61 -54.28 -40.76
CA ARG A 664 4.25 -55.66 -40.41
C ARG A 664 2.85 -56.02 -40.90
N ILE A 665 1.91 -55.10 -40.74
CA ILE A 665 0.50 -55.27 -41.13
C ILE A 665 0.37 -55.30 -42.65
N THR A 666 1.02 -54.37 -43.35
CA THR A 666 1.09 -54.29 -44.82
C THR A 666 1.80 -55.49 -45.40
N THR A 667 2.82 -56.05 -44.73
CA THR A 667 3.44 -57.31 -45.16
C THR A 667 2.42 -58.45 -45.11
N ILE A 668 1.70 -58.61 -43.99
CA ILE A 668 0.67 -59.67 -43.87
C ILE A 668 -0.45 -59.46 -44.90
N TRP A 669 -0.92 -58.23 -45.04
CA TRP A 669 -1.89 -57.82 -46.05
C TRP A 669 -1.42 -58.10 -47.48
N THR A 670 -0.16 -57.83 -47.81
CA THR A 670 0.42 -58.12 -49.12
C THR A 670 0.50 -59.63 -49.36
N LEU A 671 0.85 -60.42 -48.34
CA LEU A 671 0.85 -61.88 -48.44
C LEU A 671 -0.57 -62.44 -48.63
N GLN A 672 -1.59 -61.81 -48.04
CA GLN A 672 -3.00 -62.17 -48.25
C GLN A 672 -3.50 -61.77 -49.65
N ASP A 673 -3.10 -60.61 -50.15
CA ASP A 673 -3.41 -60.16 -51.51
C ASP A 673 -2.82 -61.11 -52.57
N LEU A 674 -1.59 -61.57 -52.34
CA LEU A 674 -0.90 -62.56 -53.19
C LEU A 674 -1.42 -64.00 -52.99
N GLY A 675 -2.36 -64.24 -52.08
CA GLY A 675 -2.90 -65.56 -51.78
C GLY A 675 -1.92 -66.52 -51.09
N LEU A 676 -0.83 -65.99 -50.52
CA LEU A 676 0.20 -66.76 -49.83
C LEU A 676 -0.19 -67.09 -48.37
N VAL A 677 -1.15 -66.35 -47.80
CA VAL A 677 -1.70 -66.55 -46.45
C VAL A 677 -3.23 -66.40 -46.50
N SER A 678 -3.94 -67.09 -45.61
CA SER A 678 -5.41 -67.02 -45.52
C SER A 678 -5.90 -65.58 -45.29
N ARG A 679 -6.98 -65.20 -45.99
CA ARG A 679 -7.67 -63.91 -45.81
C ARG A 679 -8.41 -63.80 -44.47
N ASP A 680 -8.66 -64.93 -43.80
CA ASP A 680 -9.30 -64.99 -42.49
C ASP A 680 -8.28 -64.91 -41.33
N LEU A 681 -7.00 -64.72 -41.64
CA LEU A 681 -5.95 -64.61 -40.63
C LEU A 681 -5.95 -63.21 -40.04
N ASP A 682 -6.32 -63.09 -38.77
CA ASP A 682 -6.25 -61.83 -38.00
C ASP A 682 -4.83 -61.52 -37.56
N VAL A 683 -4.47 -60.23 -37.55
CA VAL A 683 -3.15 -59.78 -37.08
C VAL A 683 -3.22 -59.46 -35.59
N GLN A 684 -2.35 -60.04 -34.77
CA GLN A 684 -2.20 -59.66 -33.35
C GLN A 684 -0.87 -58.95 -33.12
N THR A 685 -0.91 -57.81 -32.44
CA THR A 685 0.29 -57.06 -32.08
C THR A 685 0.24 -56.62 -30.63
N ILE A 686 1.41 -56.49 -29.99
CA ILE A 686 1.53 -55.91 -28.65
C ILE A 686 2.09 -54.51 -28.83
N ILE A 687 1.36 -53.51 -28.33
CA ILE A 687 1.80 -52.12 -28.34
C ILE A 687 2.03 -51.65 -26.91
N SER A 688 2.98 -50.73 -26.74
CA SER A 688 3.24 -50.12 -25.45
C SER A 688 2.55 -48.76 -25.36
N VAL A 689 1.86 -48.52 -24.25
CA VAL A 689 1.10 -47.28 -23.99
C VAL A 689 1.57 -46.66 -22.67
N ALA A 690 1.20 -45.40 -22.44
CA ALA A 690 1.61 -44.60 -21.27
C ALA A 690 3.14 -44.56 -21.07
N ASP A 691 3.87 -44.01 -22.05
CA ASP A 691 5.34 -43.89 -22.01
C ASP A 691 6.11 -45.19 -21.69
N GLY A 692 5.59 -46.33 -22.14
CA GLY A 692 6.27 -47.62 -21.96
C GLY A 692 5.81 -48.42 -20.74
N GLN A 693 4.92 -47.86 -19.91
CA GLN A 693 4.55 -48.48 -18.62
C GLN A 693 3.51 -49.58 -18.73
N ARG A 694 2.71 -49.62 -19.81
CA ARG A 694 1.69 -50.65 -20.03
C ARG A 694 1.85 -51.32 -21.40
N ARG A 695 1.46 -52.59 -21.51
CA ARG A 695 1.47 -53.35 -22.78
C ARG A 695 0.07 -53.87 -23.09
N MET A 696 -0.46 -53.46 -24.24
CA MET A 696 -1.80 -53.85 -24.70
C MET A 696 -1.69 -54.82 -25.86
N ARG A 697 -2.48 -55.90 -25.85
CA ARG A 697 -2.67 -56.75 -27.03
C ARG A 697 -3.79 -56.17 -27.89
N VAL A 698 -3.47 -55.87 -29.14
CA VAL A 698 -4.43 -55.38 -30.15
C VAL A 698 -4.59 -56.44 -31.22
N LYS A 699 -5.84 -56.75 -31.56
CA LYS A 699 -6.21 -57.70 -32.60
C LYS A 699 -6.83 -56.94 -33.77
N ILE A 700 -6.24 -57.03 -34.95
CA ILE A 700 -6.70 -56.36 -36.17
C ILE A 700 -7.39 -57.41 -37.03
N ALA A 701 -8.69 -57.25 -37.21
CA ALA A 701 -9.46 -58.13 -38.07
C ALA A 701 -9.19 -57.81 -39.54
N THR A 702 -8.83 -58.82 -40.32
CA THR A 702 -8.55 -58.64 -41.77
C THR A 702 -9.84 -58.57 -42.58
N ASN A 703 -10.89 -59.25 -42.12
CA ASN A 703 -12.27 -59.15 -42.61
C ASN A 703 -13.21 -58.83 -41.43
N PRO A 704 -13.33 -57.55 -41.03
CA PRO A 704 -14.28 -57.18 -39.98
C PRO A 704 -15.72 -57.36 -40.50
N PRO A 705 -16.63 -58.00 -39.74
CA PRO A 705 -18.04 -58.09 -40.13
C PRO A 705 -18.63 -56.68 -40.30
N GLN A 706 -19.46 -56.49 -41.34
CA GLN A 706 -20.03 -55.17 -41.68
C GLN A 706 -20.80 -54.52 -40.52
N ASP A 707 -21.41 -55.32 -39.63
CA ASP A 707 -22.25 -54.87 -38.50
C ASP A 707 -22.00 -55.67 -37.20
N GLY A 708 -20.76 -56.05 -36.88
CA GLY A 708 -20.44 -56.75 -35.62
C GLY A 708 -19.15 -56.24 -34.96
N PRO A 709 -18.98 -56.37 -33.64
CA PRO A 709 -17.85 -55.78 -32.92
C PRO A 709 -16.55 -56.50 -33.29
N PRO A 710 -15.52 -55.83 -33.85
CA PRO A 710 -14.21 -56.43 -34.00
C PRO A 710 -13.27 -56.03 -32.86
N SER A 711 -12.51 -57.02 -32.40
CA SER A 711 -11.37 -56.98 -31.46
C SER A 711 -11.67 -56.70 -29.97
N GLN A 712 -11.42 -57.72 -29.14
CA GLN A 712 -11.20 -57.55 -27.71
C GLN A 712 -9.73 -57.15 -27.50
N THR A 713 -9.50 -56.02 -26.86
CA THR A 713 -8.20 -55.65 -26.29
C THR A 713 -8.08 -56.26 -24.91
N ASP A 714 -7.20 -57.23 -24.74
CA ASP A 714 -6.89 -57.82 -23.45
C ASP A 714 -5.71 -57.07 -22.82
N ASP A 715 -5.90 -56.59 -21.59
CA ASP A 715 -4.82 -56.03 -20.76
C ASP A 715 -3.91 -57.18 -20.30
N LEU A 716 -2.61 -57.06 -20.56
CA LEU A 716 -1.66 -58.14 -20.27
C LEU A 716 -1.10 -58.10 -18.84
N ASP A 717 -1.45 -57.10 -18.03
CA ASP A 717 -0.92 -56.88 -16.68
C ASP A 717 -1.64 -57.67 -15.56
N SER A 718 -2.33 -58.77 -15.90
CA SER A 718 -2.80 -59.76 -14.91
C SER A 718 -1.97 -61.05 -14.91
N ALA A 719 -0.64 -60.93 -14.79
CA ALA A 719 0.28 -62.04 -14.51
C ALA A 719 1.41 -61.60 -13.59
#